data_AF-A0A0G4H8G3-F1
#
_entry.id   AF-A0A0G4H8G3-F1
#
_cell.length_a   1.000
_cell.length_b   1.000
_cell.length_c   1.000
_cell.angle_alpha   90.00
_cell.angle_beta   90.00
_cell.angle_gamma   90.00
#
_symmetry.space_group_name_H-M   'P 1'
#
loop_
_entity.id
_entity.type
_entity.pdbx_description
1 polymer ?
#
loop_
_entity_poly.entity_id
_entity_poly.type
_entity_poly.pdbx_seq_one_letter_code
_entity_poly.pdbx_strand_id
1 'polypeptide(L)'
;MRVLLLLLSIGVLCLIQLVRCDDECSGADGKCDAAGGSDALCDATQGGPKELPLGKDTVHFGYYDKSMTPSLRVLSGDEVSVDLVAPHACDDYDKLIGDDAALQGIFNVTSGVPPSMRVGHDIMSGPIEICGSQPGDIIKVEVLSLAPRVKGRKGYGVQRLSADGYHQYVSEISSDAPAADKKEHLAVWDLHERWGEWSANLAYYMNLPTLEGPDGKEASYPGTCIPHTYKGFKHTPDSLGYTSRDHLHYTVSLRPLKVKLSPHIGNMGVASARRGKITADIPRPGGGHLGQRRLGVGMTMYYQVEVKGGLLSLGAPHAVQGDGQLGGTGLETNLRAKLRVSLLKKKDLPVWLSGLSYPLGETSSDYVLHAFTRKDPMAAADINKVSNFDDAMANIVMTTRDFLMDRYGVTEPEVPDIISLAIGFGVTQATHGNWGAYATVPKAIFPPYEGLIPYHIKHKEPYAGSRPIATASGAKAVEETACPSVKKGYKQAPVSLANVHWGYWSDALPPIMHIKSGDVLRVETAGVLSGLDWDHLCRGDSPMEAIFGRKGDGSFPLVHEGRQDPAILGHVMTGPFYVCDADPGDILQVDLVDLRPRKNPQGEMYGRSDSVGMGYHRRLPMRDGTPFTQDYGSLWQIHTDGKEGYWSEPVHFYPYQPITTPANDTIAGFDFVNVPHTYEGESGDVRSWGWRTEKPYEYRTHSQQMRVPLFPHFGCLGVASSVYPEGDNRISTIPPIGQVGSNVDERLFTRDTSLFFRVEVPGALFSVGDGHCVQGVGELDGTGLECSLDGTLRFNLIKQGSRGYDGGFATLEAPMAESKEYYLITGLSIDNFLTYFAQHGQGKDPVGALAKLTDHRAGVSDGALDGGRAVKGRSGAMRNTYINAKKFLMGKYGLSEVEAVIALSVGADLGISQVVDTNHGMHYKISKFMLSDLKTKSAAEAETKLKEEL
;
A
#
# COMPACT_ATOMS: atom_id res chain seq x y z
N MET A 1 -46.68 -31.80 -52.18
CA MET A 1 -45.59 -30.88 -52.56
C MET A 1 -46.13 -29.79 -53.49
N ARG A 2 -46.95 -28.79 -53.14
CA ARG A 2 -47.48 -28.19 -51.89
C ARG A 2 -46.43 -27.89 -50.83
N VAL A 3 -46.26 -26.58 -50.58
CA VAL A 3 -45.38 -25.89 -49.62
C VAL A 3 -43.91 -25.81 -50.05
N LEU A 4 -43.56 -24.76 -50.82
CA LEU A 4 -42.37 -23.88 -50.63
C LEU A 4 -42.12 -22.89 -51.81
N LEU A 5 -43.12 -22.62 -52.66
CA LEU A 5 -43.00 -21.74 -53.84
C LEU A 5 -44.25 -20.86 -53.98
N LEU A 6 -44.33 -19.83 -53.15
CA LEU A 6 -45.18 -18.62 -53.23
C LEU A 6 -44.81 -17.85 -51.95
N LEU A 7 -43.89 -16.90 -51.94
CA LEU A 7 -44.03 -15.56 -52.49
C LEU A 7 -42.62 -14.92 -52.55
N LEU A 8 -42.05 -14.88 -53.75
CA LEU A 8 -40.91 -14.06 -54.13
C LEU A 8 -41.45 -13.03 -55.12
N SER A 9 -42.06 -11.94 -54.65
CA SER A 9 -42.29 -10.70 -55.42
C SER A 9 -42.65 -9.54 -54.49
N ILE A 10 -41.98 -8.40 -54.65
CA ILE A 10 -42.11 -7.11 -53.91
C ILE A 10 -41.31 -7.10 -52.60
N GLY A 11 -40.36 -6.21 -52.31
CA GLY A 11 -39.88 -5.00 -52.97
C GLY A 11 -38.76 -4.39 -52.11
N VAL A 12 -37.92 -3.61 -52.77
CA VAL A 12 -36.71 -2.90 -52.33
C VAL A 12 -36.95 -1.84 -51.23
N LEU A 13 -35.89 -1.53 -50.45
CA LEU A 13 -35.57 -0.32 -49.65
C LEU A 13 -35.88 -0.25 -48.13
N CYS A 14 -34.79 -0.03 -47.37
CA CYS A 14 -34.62 0.71 -46.11
C CYS A 14 -35.49 0.40 -44.89
N LEU A 15 -34.86 -0.06 -43.81
CA LEU A 15 -35.34 0.16 -42.43
C LEU A 15 -34.14 0.26 -41.45
N ILE A 16 -33.66 1.50 -41.30
CA ILE A 16 -33.09 2.03 -40.06
C ILE A 16 -34.18 2.93 -39.48
N GLN A 17 -34.75 2.58 -38.32
CA GLN A 17 -35.50 3.47 -37.42
C GLN A 17 -35.62 2.75 -36.06
N LEU A 18 -34.78 3.11 -35.09
CA LEU A 18 -35.08 4.08 -34.02
C LEU A 18 -36.26 3.63 -33.14
N VAL A 19 -35.93 2.92 -32.06
CA VAL A 19 -36.77 2.86 -30.86
C VAL A 19 -36.65 4.22 -30.17
N ARG A 20 -37.68 5.06 -30.32
CA ARG A 20 -37.90 6.25 -29.50
C ARG A 20 -38.47 5.78 -28.16
N CYS A 21 -37.90 6.24 -27.06
CA CYS A 21 -38.62 6.31 -25.79
C CYS A 21 -39.68 7.41 -25.93
N ASP A 22 -40.93 7.07 -25.70
CA ASP A 22 -42.03 8.02 -25.59
C ASP A 22 -41.93 8.74 -24.22
N ASP A 23 -41.83 10.07 -24.27
CA ASP A 23 -42.14 10.94 -23.14
C ASP A 23 -43.67 11.09 -23.08
N GLU A 24 -44.31 10.57 -22.01
CA GLU A 24 -45.74 10.75 -21.79
C GLU A 24 -46.06 12.21 -21.43
N CYS A 25 -46.77 12.90 -22.34
CA CYS A 25 -47.43 14.17 -22.05
C CYS A 25 -48.84 13.90 -21.50
N SER A 26 -49.09 14.21 -20.22
CA SER A 26 -50.43 14.23 -19.62
C SER A 26 -50.88 15.65 -19.33
N GLY A 27 -51.82 16.19 -20.12
CA GLY A 27 -52.48 17.47 -19.86
C GLY A 27 -53.38 17.91 -21.01
N ALA A 28 -54.62 18.30 -20.72
CA ALA A 28 -55.67 18.60 -21.70
C ALA A 28 -55.53 19.97 -22.42
N ASP A 29 -54.43 20.69 -22.20
CA ASP A 29 -54.15 21.95 -22.87
C ASP A 29 -52.82 21.81 -23.62
N GLY A 30 -52.88 21.54 -24.92
CA GLY A 30 -51.74 21.26 -25.80
C GLY A 30 -50.72 22.39 -25.94
N LYS A 31 -49.98 22.70 -24.87
CA LYS A 31 -48.74 23.46 -24.90
C LYS A 31 -47.60 22.53 -24.52
N CYS A 32 -46.86 22.07 -25.52
CA CYS A 32 -45.51 21.56 -25.30
C CYS A 32 -44.65 22.77 -24.94
N ASP A 33 -44.26 22.89 -23.68
CA ASP A 33 -43.16 23.80 -23.32
C ASP A 33 -41.92 23.35 -24.08
N ALA A 34 -41.33 24.28 -24.85
CA ALA A 34 -40.13 24.06 -25.62
C ALA A 34 -38.90 23.97 -24.70
N ALA A 35 -38.82 22.90 -23.91
CA ALA A 35 -37.55 22.45 -23.36
C ALA A 35 -36.85 21.66 -24.46
N GLY A 36 -35.92 22.28 -25.18
CA GLY A 36 -35.08 21.58 -26.15
C GLY A 36 -34.42 20.35 -25.49
N GLY A 37 -34.50 19.19 -26.13
CA GLY A 37 -33.85 17.97 -25.62
C GLY A 37 -32.35 18.17 -25.40
N SER A 38 -31.71 17.32 -24.59
CA SER A 38 -30.30 17.52 -24.16
C SER A 38 -29.32 17.76 -25.31
N ASP A 39 -29.55 17.16 -26.49
CA ASP A 39 -28.75 17.42 -27.70
C ASP A 39 -28.82 18.87 -28.17
N ALA A 40 -30.02 19.47 -28.23
CA ALA A 40 -30.19 20.86 -28.66
C ALA A 40 -29.55 21.85 -27.68
N LEU A 41 -29.59 21.54 -26.38
CA LEU A 41 -28.91 22.34 -25.35
C LEU A 41 -27.38 22.20 -25.43
N CYS A 42 -26.90 21.01 -25.77
CA CYS A 42 -25.48 20.79 -26.04
C CYS A 42 -25.01 21.49 -27.31
N ASP A 43 -25.81 21.48 -28.38
CA ASP A 43 -25.50 22.21 -29.63
C ASP A 43 -25.44 23.73 -29.42
N ALA A 44 -26.22 24.25 -28.47
CA ALA A 44 -26.19 25.66 -28.08
C ALA A 44 -25.06 26.01 -27.09
N THR A 45 -24.33 25.02 -26.56
CA THR A 45 -23.27 25.25 -25.56
C THR A 45 -22.02 25.82 -26.23
N GLN A 46 -21.56 26.99 -25.77
CA GLN A 46 -20.32 27.60 -26.25
C GLN A 46 -19.11 27.07 -25.46
N GLY A 47 -17.96 26.90 -26.11
CA GLY A 47 -16.72 26.51 -25.41
C GLY A 47 -16.10 27.64 -24.59
N GLY A 48 -15.13 27.28 -23.74
CA GLY A 48 -14.36 28.21 -22.91
C GLY A 48 -14.53 27.96 -21.41
N PRO A 49 -13.93 28.82 -20.55
CA PRO A 49 -13.99 28.65 -19.10
C PRO A 49 -15.42 28.63 -18.57
N LYS A 50 -15.71 27.67 -17.69
CA LYS A 50 -17.00 27.48 -17.03
C LYS A 50 -16.85 27.56 -15.52
N GLU A 51 -17.95 27.90 -14.86
CA GLU A 51 -18.05 27.91 -13.41
C GLU A 51 -19.34 27.18 -13.02
N LEU A 52 -19.22 26.20 -12.12
CA LEU A 52 -20.34 25.61 -11.42
C LEU A 52 -20.43 26.29 -10.04
N PRO A 53 -21.27 27.31 -9.88
CA PRO A 53 -21.38 28.04 -8.62
C PRO A 53 -21.96 27.13 -7.54
N LEU A 54 -21.55 27.36 -6.30
CA LEU A 54 -22.09 26.63 -5.17
C LEU A 54 -23.51 27.08 -4.83
N GLY A 55 -24.43 26.12 -4.65
CA GLY A 55 -25.78 26.38 -4.18
C GLY A 55 -26.62 25.11 -4.12
N LYS A 56 -27.81 25.21 -3.51
CA LYS A 56 -28.72 24.07 -3.33
C LYS A 56 -29.15 23.38 -4.64
N ASP A 57 -29.14 24.11 -5.76
CA ASP A 57 -29.57 23.63 -7.07
C ASP A 57 -28.41 23.06 -7.90
N THR A 58 -27.17 23.17 -7.41
CA THR A 58 -25.94 22.67 -8.08
C THR A 58 -25.26 21.54 -7.31
N VAL A 59 -25.83 21.15 -6.15
CA VAL A 59 -25.37 20.03 -5.34
C VAL A 59 -26.48 19.02 -5.10
N HIS A 60 -26.09 17.78 -4.83
CA HIS A 60 -26.97 16.71 -4.36
C HIS A 60 -26.25 15.86 -3.30
N PHE A 61 -27.01 15.13 -2.48
CA PHE A 61 -26.47 14.45 -1.30
C PHE A 61 -26.41 12.93 -1.49
N GLY A 62 -25.22 12.45 -1.80
CA GLY A 62 -24.81 11.06 -1.59
C GLY A 62 -25.29 10.06 -2.62
N TYR A 63 -25.57 10.48 -3.86
CA TYR A 63 -25.93 9.55 -4.92
C TYR A 63 -25.46 9.95 -6.31
N TYR A 64 -25.33 8.98 -7.21
CA TYR A 64 -25.29 9.16 -8.65
C TYR A 64 -26.63 8.72 -9.24
N ASP A 65 -27.21 9.48 -10.16
CA ASP A 65 -28.46 9.14 -10.83
C ASP A 65 -28.46 9.66 -12.27
N LYS A 66 -28.73 8.76 -13.21
CA LYS A 66 -28.75 9.07 -14.65
C LYS A 66 -29.93 9.91 -15.11
N SER A 67 -30.96 10.07 -14.26
CA SER A 67 -32.16 10.85 -14.55
C SER A 67 -32.04 12.32 -14.14
N MET A 68 -30.93 12.69 -13.49
CA MET A 68 -30.72 14.06 -13.03
C MET A 68 -30.59 15.05 -14.19
N THR A 69 -31.21 16.21 -14.02
CA THR A 69 -30.97 17.35 -14.91
C THR A 69 -29.55 17.88 -14.64
N PRO A 70 -28.72 18.05 -15.68
CA PRO A 70 -27.37 18.59 -15.50
C PRO A 70 -27.38 20.04 -15.02
N SER A 71 -26.56 20.33 -14.01
CA SER A 71 -26.34 21.66 -13.44
C SER A 71 -25.45 22.53 -14.34
N LEU A 72 -24.63 21.90 -15.18
CA LEU A 72 -23.74 22.55 -16.13
C LEU A 72 -23.53 21.65 -17.36
N ARG A 73 -23.36 22.28 -18.53
CA ARG A 73 -22.93 21.62 -19.78
C ARG A 73 -21.58 22.15 -20.21
N VAL A 74 -20.71 21.23 -20.65
CA VAL A 74 -19.34 21.55 -21.05
C VAL A 74 -18.99 20.86 -22.36
N LEU A 75 -18.16 21.51 -23.18
CA LEU A 75 -17.55 20.90 -24.35
C LEU A 75 -16.23 20.21 -23.96
N SER A 76 -15.81 19.25 -24.77
CA SER A 76 -14.50 18.61 -24.59
C SER A 76 -13.37 19.64 -24.69
N GLY A 77 -12.50 19.68 -23.67
CA GLY A 77 -11.39 20.61 -23.54
C GLY A 77 -11.69 21.82 -22.65
N ASP A 78 -12.95 22.03 -22.24
CA ASP A 78 -13.33 23.15 -21.38
C ASP A 78 -12.67 23.05 -19.99
N GLU A 79 -12.31 24.21 -19.45
CA GLU A 79 -11.88 24.34 -18.06
C GLU A 79 -13.07 24.70 -17.17
N VAL A 80 -13.24 23.99 -16.06
CA VAL A 80 -14.39 24.15 -15.15
C VAL A 80 -13.89 24.47 -13.74
N SER A 81 -14.35 25.59 -13.18
CA SER A 81 -14.20 25.89 -11.77
C SER A 81 -15.39 25.32 -10.99
N VAL A 82 -15.13 24.53 -9.96
CA VAL A 82 -16.17 23.90 -9.14
C VAL A 82 -15.84 24.10 -7.67
N ASP A 83 -16.81 24.60 -6.92
CA ASP A 83 -16.72 24.67 -5.46
C ASP A 83 -17.22 23.34 -4.86
N LEU A 84 -16.45 22.79 -3.93
CA LEU A 84 -16.72 21.51 -3.26
C LEU A 84 -17.00 21.75 -1.79
N VAL A 85 -17.96 20.99 -1.24
CA VAL A 85 -18.39 21.10 0.15
C VAL A 85 -17.99 19.85 0.92
N ALA A 86 -17.34 20.05 2.06
CA ALA A 86 -17.08 18.99 3.02
C ALA A 86 -18.41 18.39 3.50
N PRO A 87 -18.61 17.06 3.43
CA PRO A 87 -19.81 16.41 3.94
C PRO A 87 -20.09 16.74 5.43
N HIS A 88 -19.01 16.94 6.18
CA HIS A 88 -18.99 17.29 7.60
C HIS A 88 -18.91 18.80 7.87
N ALA A 89 -19.18 19.68 6.90
CA ALA A 89 -19.10 21.12 7.13
C ALA A 89 -20.01 21.62 8.27
N CYS A 90 -21.12 20.93 8.53
CA CYS A 90 -22.03 21.31 9.62
C CYS A 90 -21.60 20.80 11.01
N ASP A 91 -20.54 19.99 11.09
CA ASP A 91 -20.00 19.50 12.36
C ASP A 91 -19.46 20.63 13.21
N ASP A 92 -18.92 21.68 12.58
CA ASP A 92 -18.72 22.98 13.21
C ASP A 92 -19.17 24.08 12.25
N TYR A 93 -20.46 24.44 12.36
CA TYR A 93 -21.12 25.39 11.49
C TYR A 93 -20.34 26.71 11.38
N ASP A 94 -19.89 27.28 12.49
CA ASP A 94 -19.20 28.58 12.50
C ASP A 94 -17.87 28.56 11.75
N LYS A 95 -17.16 27.44 11.85
CA LYS A 95 -15.83 27.28 11.26
C LYS A 95 -15.88 26.98 9.77
N LEU A 96 -16.75 26.06 9.33
CA LEU A 96 -16.76 25.60 7.94
C LEU A 96 -17.86 26.24 7.09
N ILE A 97 -18.90 26.82 7.68
CA ILE A 97 -19.99 27.50 6.96
C ILE A 97 -19.97 29.00 7.30
N GLY A 98 -20.12 29.35 8.58
CA GLY A 98 -20.11 30.71 9.09
C GLY A 98 -21.04 31.62 8.29
N ASP A 99 -20.52 32.77 7.84
CA ASP A 99 -21.24 33.76 7.04
C ASP A 99 -21.24 33.47 5.51
N ASP A 100 -20.85 32.29 5.04
CA ASP A 100 -20.90 31.95 3.60
C ASP A 100 -22.35 31.64 3.17
N ALA A 101 -23.01 32.63 2.56
CA ALA A 101 -24.41 32.54 2.14
C ALA A 101 -24.72 31.33 1.23
N ALA A 102 -23.77 30.89 0.39
CA ALA A 102 -23.99 29.73 -0.48
C ALA A 102 -24.03 28.44 0.34
N LEU A 103 -23.12 28.28 1.30
CA LEU A 103 -23.11 27.15 2.22
C LEU A 103 -24.32 27.18 3.16
N GLN A 104 -24.66 28.34 3.73
CA GLN A 104 -25.85 28.51 4.56
C GLN A 104 -27.12 28.06 3.80
N GLY A 105 -27.24 28.44 2.53
CA GLY A 105 -28.35 28.06 1.65
C GLY A 105 -28.45 26.56 1.34
N ILE A 106 -27.35 25.80 1.46
CA ILE A 106 -27.35 24.33 1.28
C ILE A 106 -27.86 23.64 2.55
N PHE A 107 -27.32 24.02 3.71
CA PHE A 107 -27.58 23.35 4.98
C PHE A 107 -28.89 23.78 5.66
N ASN A 108 -29.54 24.86 5.19
CA ASN A 108 -30.82 25.29 5.75
C ASN A 108 -31.91 24.20 5.55
N VAL A 109 -32.52 23.76 6.65
CA VAL A 109 -33.48 22.65 6.64
C VAL A 109 -34.82 22.98 5.98
N THR A 110 -35.17 24.27 5.86
CA THR A 110 -36.46 24.71 5.26
C THR A 110 -36.32 25.17 3.81
N SER A 111 -35.21 25.83 3.47
CA SER A 111 -35.01 26.46 2.15
C SER A 111 -33.86 25.86 1.33
N GLY A 112 -33.04 24.99 1.95
CA GLY A 112 -31.93 24.28 1.31
C GLY A 112 -32.31 22.86 0.89
N VAL A 113 -31.39 21.91 1.08
CA VAL A 113 -31.64 20.50 0.77
C VAL A 113 -32.25 19.80 1.98
N PRO A 114 -33.54 19.41 1.96
CA PRO A 114 -34.20 18.77 3.09
C PRO A 114 -33.60 17.39 3.39
N PRO A 115 -33.63 16.94 4.66
CA PRO A 115 -33.12 15.64 5.09
C PRO A 115 -33.63 14.44 4.26
N SER A 116 -34.89 14.48 3.83
CA SER A 116 -35.51 13.42 3.01
C SER A 116 -34.87 13.21 1.65
N MET A 117 -34.07 14.17 1.16
CA MET A 117 -33.34 14.09 -0.10
C MET A 117 -31.86 13.73 0.07
N ARG A 118 -31.38 13.54 1.31
CA ARG A 118 -29.99 13.19 1.64
C ARG A 118 -29.85 11.68 1.73
N VAL A 119 -29.37 11.05 0.66
CA VAL A 119 -29.39 9.58 0.50
C VAL A 119 -28.11 8.91 0.99
N GLY A 120 -26.98 9.60 0.85
CA GLY A 120 -25.67 9.16 1.32
C GLY A 120 -24.89 10.35 1.87
N HIS A 121 -23.73 10.05 2.44
CA HIS A 121 -22.94 10.97 3.22
C HIS A 121 -22.43 12.17 2.41
N ASP A 122 -21.89 11.90 1.22
CA ASP A 122 -21.14 12.92 0.49
C ASP A 122 -22.01 14.01 -0.16
N ILE A 123 -21.54 15.26 -0.12
CA ILE A 123 -22.14 16.37 -0.87
C ILE A 123 -21.47 16.45 -2.23
N MET A 124 -22.26 16.23 -3.27
CA MET A 124 -21.81 16.07 -4.64
C MET A 124 -22.18 17.31 -5.47
N SER A 125 -21.18 18.00 -6.00
CA SER A 125 -21.36 19.09 -6.96
C SER A 125 -21.55 18.53 -8.37
N GLY A 126 -22.61 18.95 -9.04
CA GLY A 126 -23.00 18.47 -10.37
C GLY A 126 -24.47 18.04 -10.45
N PRO A 127 -24.84 17.14 -11.39
CA PRO A 127 -23.96 16.56 -12.40
C PRO A 127 -23.61 17.55 -13.52
N ILE A 128 -22.43 17.37 -14.09
CA ILE A 128 -21.92 18.08 -15.26
C ILE A 128 -22.11 17.18 -16.49
N GLU A 129 -22.85 17.65 -17.49
CA GLU A 129 -23.01 16.96 -18.77
C GLU A 129 -21.84 17.33 -19.71
N ILE A 130 -21.14 16.30 -20.19
CA ILE A 130 -20.09 16.42 -21.20
C ILE A 130 -20.75 16.21 -22.57
N CYS A 131 -20.88 17.29 -23.34
CA CYS A 131 -21.61 17.25 -24.60
C CYS A 131 -20.98 16.29 -25.62
N GLY A 132 -21.82 15.53 -26.30
CA GLY A 132 -21.41 14.51 -27.28
C GLY A 132 -20.90 13.19 -26.68
N SER A 133 -20.88 13.06 -25.35
CA SER A 133 -20.48 11.83 -24.64
C SER A 133 -21.53 10.72 -24.80
N GLN A 134 -21.07 9.52 -25.16
CA GLN A 134 -21.89 8.33 -25.39
C GLN A 134 -21.35 7.12 -24.60
N PRO A 135 -22.19 6.13 -24.27
CA PRO A 135 -21.74 4.91 -23.60
C PRO A 135 -20.54 4.24 -24.30
N GLY A 136 -19.50 3.95 -23.51
CA GLY A 136 -18.22 3.38 -23.95
C GLY A 136 -17.16 4.41 -24.38
N ASP A 137 -17.49 5.70 -24.43
CA ASP A 137 -16.49 6.77 -24.45
C ASP A 137 -15.75 6.85 -23.09
N ILE A 138 -14.67 7.65 -23.04
CA ILE A 138 -13.92 7.91 -21.80
C ILE A 138 -13.98 9.41 -21.51
N ILE A 139 -14.36 9.77 -20.28
CA ILE A 139 -14.19 11.13 -19.76
C ILE A 139 -12.83 11.21 -19.08
N LYS A 140 -12.01 12.15 -19.55
CA LYS A 140 -10.70 12.51 -18.99
C LYS A 140 -10.86 13.79 -18.17
N VAL A 141 -10.46 13.76 -16.89
CA VAL A 141 -10.55 14.88 -15.96
C VAL A 141 -9.16 15.21 -15.42
N GLU A 142 -8.59 16.33 -15.85
CA GLU A 142 -7.30 16.84 -15.37
C GLU A 142 -7.53 17.79 -14.20
N VAL A 143 -6.93 17.52 -13.04
CA VAL A 143 -7.01 18.41 -11.87
C VAL A 143 -5.93 19.47 -11.96
N LEU A 144 -6.31 20.69 -12.34
CA LEU A 144 -5.39 21.81 -12.59
C LEU A 144 -5.02 22.57 -11.32
N SER A 145 -5.97 22.73 -10.39
CA SER A 145 -5.72 23.34 -9.08
C SER A 145 -6.75 22.89 -8.04
N LEU A 146 -6.33 22.76 -6.78
CA LEU A 146 -7.17 22.56 -5.61
C LEU A 146 -6.66 23.46 -4.48
N ALA A 147 -7.56 24.17 -3.82
CA ALA A 147 -7.22 25.02 -2.68
C ALA A 147 -8.36 25.07 -1.66
N PRO A 148 -8.06 25.21 -0.35
CA PRO A 148 -9.07 25.53 0.66
C PRO A 148 -9.93 26.73 0.26
N ARG A 149 -11.25 26.57 0.35
CA ARG A 149 -12.22 27.63 0.09
C ARG A 149 -12.33 28.52 1.33
N VAL A 150 -11.40 29.46 1.47
CA VAL A 150 -11.32 30.32 2.66
C VAL A 150 -11.07 31.79 2.31
N LYS A 151 -11.52 32.70 3.18
CA LYS A 151 -11.21 34.14 3.07
C LYS A 151 -9.87 34.42 3.77
N GLY A 152 -8.79 34.48 2.99
CA GLY A 152 -7.44 34.80 3.48
C GLY A 152 -6.55 33.56 3.64
N ARG A 153 -5.77 33.51 4.73
CA ARG A 153 -4.71 32.50 4.96
C ARG A 153 -4.99 31.56 6.12
N LYS A 154 -6.24 31.53 6.59
CA LYS A 154 -6.71 30.67 7.68
C LYS A 154 -7.99 29.96 7.25
N GLY A 155 -8.12 28.71 7.66
CA GLY A 155 -9.25 27.86 7.37
C GLY A 155 -9.45 26.83 8.45
N TYR A 156 -10.43 25.95 8.24
CA TYR A 156 -10.72 24.87 9.17
C TYR A 156 -11.01 23.59 8.41
N GLY A 157 -10.74 22.47 9.07
CA GLY A 157 -11.07 21.14 8.59
C GLY A 157 -11.57 20.30 9.76
N VAL A 158 -12.35 19.29 9.43
CA VAL A 158 -12.91 18.36 10.40
C VAL A 158 -12.60 16.94 9.98
N GLN A 159 -12.46 16.08 10.97
CA GLN A 159 -12.22 14.67 10.77
C GLN A 159 -13.12 13.93 11.75
N ARG A 160 -13.92 13.00 11.25
CA ARG A 160 -14.64 12.06 12.10
C ARG A 160 -13.84 10.75 12.23
N LEU A 161 -13.77 10.27 13.47
CA LEU A 161 -13.56 8.86 13.75
C LEU A 161 -14.95 8.23 13.82
N SER A 162 -15.40 7.64 12.72
CA SER A 162 -16.79 7.21 12.51
C SER A 162 -16.99 5.72 12.70
N ALA A 163 -18.25 5.31 12.82
CA ALA A 163 -18.69 3.93 13.02
C ALA A 163 -18.23 2.97 11.90
N ASP A 164 -18.00 3.48 10.69
CA ASP A 164 -17.52 2.73 9.52
C ASP A 164 -15.99 2.77 9.35
N GLY A 165 -15.28 3.45 10.26
CA GLY A 165 -13.82 3.47 10.28
C GLY A 165 -13.23 2.11 10.63
N TYR A 166 -12.08 1.77 10.04
CA TYR A 166 -11.40 0.50 10.30
C TYR A 166 -11.01 0.32 11.78
N HIS A 167 -10.79 1.41 12.51
CA HIS A 167 -10.56 1.36 13.96
C HIS A 167 -11.73 0.69 14.71
N GLN A 168 -12.99 0.95 14.33
CA GLN A 168 -14.17 0.29 14.90
C GLN A 168 -14.20 -1.19 14.56
N TYR A 169 -13.94 -1.52 13.29
CA TYR A 169 -13.87 -2.90 12.81
C TYR A 169 -12.87 -3.72 13.62
N VAL A 170 -11.67 -3.20 13.85
CA VAL A 170 -10.66 -3.86 14.70
C VAL A 170 -11.18 -4.07 16.12
N SER A 171 -11.94 -3.12 16.64
CA SER A 171 -12.46 -3.18 18.02
C SER A 171 -13.64 -4.10 18.21
N GLU A 172 -14.34 -4.47 17.14
CA GLU A 172 -15.36 -5.51 17.15
C GLU A 172 -14.76 -6.93 17.10
N ILE A 173 -13.62 -7.09 16.42
CA ILE A 173 -13.02 -8.41 16.15
C ILE A 173 -11.86 -8.76 17.06
N SER A 174 -11.31 -7.80 17.81
CA SER A 174 -10.20 -8.00 18.73
C SER A 174 -10.68 -7.99 20.19
N SER A 175 -10.40 -9.06 20.94
CA SER A 175 -10.66 -9.13 22.38
C SER A 175 -9.90 -8.08 23.19
N ASP A 176 -8.79 -7.58 22.64
CA ASP A 176 -7.85 -6.68 23.31
C ASP A 176 -8.10 -5.20 22.96
N ALA A 177 -9.14 -4.90 22.18
CA ALA A 177 -9.50 -3.54 21.84
C ALA A 177 -10.26 -2.86 22.99
N PRO A 178 -9.79 -1.72 23.52
CA PRO A 178 -10.45 -1.01 24.61
C PRO A 178 -11.83 -0.46 24.22
N ALA A 179 -12.71 -0.30 25.22
CA ALA A 179 -14.06 0.25 25.05
C ALA A 179 -14.10 1.71 24.53
N ALA A 180 -12.98 2.43 24.57
CA ALA A 180 -12.87 3.80 24.04
C ALA A 180 -13.05 3.84 22.52
N ASP A 181 -12.67 2.78 21.81
CA ASP A 181 -12.84 2.66 20.37
C ASP A 181 -14.31 2.51 19.94
N LYS A 182 -15.30 2.42 20.85
CA LYS A 182 -16.73 2.24 20.48
C LYS A 182 -17.53 3.54 20.35
N LYS A 183 -16.90 4.69 20.59
CA LYS A 183 -17.53 6.01 20.45
C LYS A 183 -16.97 6.70 19.22
N GLU A 184 -17.84 7.39 18.50
CA GLU A 184 -17.41 8.25 17.42
C GLU A 184 -16.85 9.57 17.97
N HIS A 185 -15.82 10.08 17.32
CA HIS A 185 -15.14 11.31 17.71
C HIS A 185 -15.11 12.31 16.56
N LEU A 186 -15.19 13.59 16.90
CA LEU A 186 -14.95 14.71 15.99
C LEU A 186 -13.65 15.38 16.37
N ALA A 187 -12.70 15.47 15.43
CA ALA A 187 -11.47 16.22 15.54
C ALA A 187 -11.53 17.45 14.62
N VAL A 188 -11.24 18.62 15.17
CA VAL A 188 -11.26 19.90 14.44
C VAL A 188 -9.85 20.44 14.33
N TRP A 189 -9.51 20.92 13.14
CA TRP A 189 -8.17 21.34 12.76
C TRP A 189 -8.13 22.77 12.23
N ASP A 190 -7.09 23.51 12.63
CA ASP A 190 -6.79 24.85 12.13
C ASP A 190 -5.87 24.78 10.91
N LEU A 191 -6.39 25.14 9.74
CA LEU A 191 -5.64 25.23 8.51
C LEU A 191 -4.99 26.61 8.41
N HIS A 192 -3.72 26.64 8.03
CA HIS A 192 -2.97 27.88 7.88
C HIS A 192 -2.00 27.79 6.70
N GLU A 193 -1.90 28.90 5.98
CA GLU A 193 -0.99 29.08 4.85
C GLU A 193 0.21 29.92 5.26
N ARG A 194 1.42 29.42 4.95
CA ARG A 194 2.66 30.17 5.05
C ARG A 194 3.54 29.92 3.82
N TRP A 195 3.86 30.99 3.10
CA TRP A 195 4.75 30.99 1.93
C TRP A 195 4.33 30.05 0.80
N GLY A 196 3.02 29.94 0.56
CA GLY A 196 2.40 29.06 -0.42
C GLY A 196 2.14 27.65 0.10
N GLU A 197 2.64 27.26 1.28
CA GLU A 197 2.40 25.94 1.85
C GLU A 197 1.30 25.97 2.91
N TRP A 198 0.34 25.06 2.75
CA TRP A 198 -0.71 24.84 3.73
C TRP A 198 -0.33 23.73 4.71
N SER A 199 -0.63 23.96 5.99
CA SER A 199 -0.60 22.92 7.01
C SER A 199 -1.77 23.05 7.97
N ALA A 200 -2.08 21.98 8.70
CA ALA A 200 -3.13 21.97 9.71
C ALA A 200 -2.55 21.60 11.08
N ASN A 201 -3.05 22.19 12.16
CA ASN A 201 -2.78 21.75 13.53
C ASN A 201 -4.08 21.27 14.18
N LEU A 202 -4.01 20.23 15.00
CA LEU A 202 -5.18 19.77 15.75
C LEU A 202 -5.55 20.85 16.79
N ALA A 203 -6.79 21.32 16.75
CA ALA A 203 -7.28 22.39 17.62
C ALA A 203 -8.01 21.83 18.85
N TYR A 204 -8.92 20.88 18.64
CA TYR A 204 -9.59 20.12 19.69
C TYR A 204 -10.18 18.84 19.12
N TYR A 205 -10.57 17.92 20.00
CA TYR A 205 -11.49 16.84 19.64
C TYR A 205 -12.57 16.64 20.71
N MET A 206 -13.68 16.01 20.33
CA MET A 206 -14.80 15.71 21.22
C MET A 206 -15.47 14.40 20.83
N ASN A 207 -16.27 13.84 21.73
CA ASN A 207 -17.19 12.76 21.38
C ASN A 207 -18.32 13.33 20.52
N LEU A 208 -18.79 12.58 19.52
CA LEU A 208 -20.01 12.95 18.82
C LEU A 208 -21.20 12.88 19.78
N PRO A 209 -22.03 13.94 19.85
CA PRO A 209 -23.23 13.93 20.67
C PRO A 209 -24.40 13.25 19.95
N THR A 210 -25.36 12.79 20.73
CA THR A 210 -26.68 12.42 20.23
C THR A 210 -27.45 13.69 19.87
N LEU A 211 -27.69 13.89 18.57
CA LEU A 211 -28.40 15.06 18.06
C LEU A 211 -29.89 14.76 17.89
N GLU A 212 -30.72 15.76 18.14
CA GLU A 212 -32.13 15.79 17.78
C GLU A 212 -32.34 16.81 16.67
N GLY A 213 -33.07 16.41 15.63
CA GLY A 213 -33.36 17.21 14.46
C GLY A 213 -34.61 18.07 14.62
N PRO A 214 -34.95 18.86 13.58
CA PRO A 214 -36.07 19.80 13.62
C PRO A 214 -37.43 19.12 13.78
N ASP A 215 -37.51 17.81 13.52
CA ASP A 215 -38.70 16.98 13.68
C ASP A 215 -38.82 16.34 15.08
N GLY A 216 -37.92 16.68 16.00
CA GLY A 216 -37.88 16.15 17.36
C GLY A 216 -37.37 14.70 17.44
N LYS A 217 -36.79 14.17 16.36
CA LYS A 217 -36.24 12.81 16.32
C LYS A 217 -34.72 12.85 16.32
N GLU A 218 -34.12 11.74 16.71
CA GLU A 218 -32.67 11.58 16.62
C GLU A 218 -32.20 11.80 15.17
N ALA A 219 -31.24 12.70 14.99
CA ALA A 219 -30.76 13.12 13.70
C ALA A 219 -29.48 12.37 13.32
N SER A 220 -29.63 11.26 12.60
CA SER A 220 -28.54 10.38 12.16
C SER A 220 -28.30 10.42 10.64
N TYR A 221 -28.65 11.52 9.98
CA TYR A 221 -28.49 11.69 8.53
C TYR A 221 -27.35 12.67 8.17
N PRO A 222 -26.84 12.66 6.94
CA PRO A 222 -25.73 13.52 6.52
C PRO A 222 -26.03 15.03 6.60
N GLY A 223 -25.01 15.82 6.93
CA GLY A 223 -25.13 17.28 7.08
C GLY A 223 -25.98 17.72 8.26
N THR A 224 -26.11 16.90 9.30
CA THR A 224 -26.62 17.31 10.61
C THR A 224 -25.64 18.26 11.29
N CYS A 225 -26.16 19.28 11.97
CA CYS A 225 -25.35 20.37 12.49
C CYS A 225 -25.23 20.27 14.01
N ILE A 226 -24.01 20.35 14.54
CA ILE A 226 -23.76 20.23 15.98
C ILE A 226 -23.94 21.60 16.65
N PRO A 227 -24.87 21.75 17.62
CA PRO A 227 -25.07 22.99 18.34
C PRO A 227 -23.97 23.21 19.37
N HIS A 228 -22.84 23.75 18.93
CA HIS A 228 -21.69 24.01 19.80
C HIS A 228 -21.99 25.01 20.91
N THR A 229 -21.19 24.91 21.96
CA THR A 229 -21.32 25.68 23.22
C THR A 229 -20.02 26.37 23.64
N TYR A 230 -18.98 26.33 22.81
CA TYR A 230 -17.73 27.02 23.09
C TYR A 230 -17.89 28.54 22.99
N LYS A 231 -17.07 29.28 23.72
CA LYS A 231 -17.12 30.75 23.75
C LYS A 231 -16.84 31.33 22.36
N GLY A 232 -17.69 32.25 21.92
CA GLY A 232 -17.55 32.91 20.62
C GLY A 232 -18.24 32.21 19.45
N PHE A 233 -18.92 31.08 19.69
CA PHE A 233 -19.86 30.50 18.73
C PHE A 233 -21.05 31.47 18.49
N LYS A 234 -21.35 31.76 17.22
CA LYS A 234 -22.27 32.81 16.78
C LYS A 234 -23.51 32.26 16.11
N HIS A 235 -23.35 31.38 15.12
CA HIS A 235 -24.47 30.82 14.38
C HIS A 235 -24.92 29.57 15.11
N THR A 236 -26.11 29.62 15.74
CA THR A 236 -26.62 28.47 16.50
C THR A 236 -27.40 27.52 15.58
N PRO A 237 -26.98 26.25 15.42
CA PRO A 237 -27.79 25.21 14.78
C PRO A 237 -29.17 25.01 15.40
N ASP A 238 -29.39 25.47 16.64
CA ASP A 238 -30.73 25.62 17.24
C ASP A 238 -31.70 26.38 16.34
N SER A 239 -31.23 27.44 15.65
CA SER A 239 -32.06 28.20 14.69
C SER A 239 -32.42 27.39 13.43
N LEU A 240 -31.68 26.31 13.17
CA LEU A 240 -31.98 25.32 12.14
C LEU A 240 -32.79 24.15 12.71
N GLY A 241 -33.15 24.15 13.99
CA GLY A 241 -33.92 23.10 14.65
C GLY A 241 -33.09 21.94 15.19
N TYR A 242 -31.75 22.06 15.25
CA TYR A 242 -30.91 21.02 15.84
C TYR A 242 -30.65 21.28 17.32
N THR A 243 -30.76 20.24 18.15
CA THR A 243 -30.38 20.31 19.56
C THR A 243 -29.50 19.10 19.93
N SER A 244 -28.71 19.22 21.00
CA SER A 244 -27.92 18.12 21.55
C SER A 244 -28.59 17.58 22.82
N ARG A 245 -28.74 16.26 22.91
CA ARG A 245 -29.18 15.60 24.16
C ARG A 245 -28.05 15.47 25.17
N ASP A 246 -26.81 15.57 24.70
CA ASP A 246 -25.60 15.40 25.50
C ASP A 246 -24.93 16.74 25.80
N HIS A 247 -24.24 16.81 26.94
CA HIS A 247 -23.30 17.89 27.20
C HIS A 247 -22.05 17.72 26.32
N LEU A 248 -21.67 18.79 25.61
CA LEU A 248 -20.52 18.77 24.73
C LEU A 248 -19.23 18.93 25.55
N HIS A 249 -18.36 17.92 25.46
CA HIS A 249 -17.07 17.89 26.14
C HIS A 249 -15.93 18.02 25.14
N TYR A 250 -15.21 19.15 25.20
CA TYR A 250 -14.09 19.45 24.32
C TYR A 250 -12.77 19.05 25.00
N THR A 251 -11.96 18.27 24.31
CA THR A 251 -10.58 17.98 24.70
C THR A 251 -9.65 18.95 24.02
N VAL A 252 -8.99 19.78 24.83
CA VAL A 252 -8.17 20.92 24.38
C VAL A 252 -6.75 20.92 24.98
N SER A 253 -6.52 20.13 26.03
CA SER A 253 -5.15 19.79 26.47
C SER A 253 -4.63 18.71 25.53
N LEU A 254 -4.11 19.15 24.39
CA LEU A 254 -3.69 18.29 23.29
C LEU A 254 -2.18 18.16 23.22
N ARG A 255 -1.76 17.03 22.66
CA ARG A 255 -0.43 16.90 22.07
C ARG A 255 -0.42 17.63 20.71
N PRO A 256 0.53 18.56 20.45
CA PRO A 256 0.51 19.38 19.23
C PRO A 256 0.84 18.57 17.97
N LEU A 257 -0.18 17.97 17.38
CA LEU A 257 -0.11 17.30 16.07
C LEU A 257 -0.22 18.32 14.93
N LYS A 258 0.56 18.11 13.88
CA LYS A 258 0.55 18.95 12.68
C LYS A 258 0.59 18.11 11.41
N VAL A 259 -0.07 18.53 10.33
CA VAL A 259 0.02 17.82 9.04
C VAL A 259 0.24 18.81 7.91
N LYS A 260 0.98 18.39 6.88
CA LYS A 260 1.02 19.13 5.61
C LYS A 260 -0.25 18.82 4.84
N LEU A 261 -0.87 19.82 4.23
CA LEU A 261 -2.02 19.57 3.37
C LEU A 261 -1.56 18.91 2.08
N SER A 262 -2.37 17.98 1.61
CA SER A 262 -2.32 17.38 0.28
C SER A 262 -3.75 17.34 -0.26
N PRO A 263 -4.29 18.50 -0.70
CA PRO A 263 -5.70 18.61 -1.05
C PRO A 263 -6.06 17.68 -2.22
N HIS A 264 -7.16 16.94 -2.07
CA HIS A 264 -7.65 16.00 -3.07
C HIS A 264 -9.17 15.88 -3.04
N ILE A 265 -9.75 15.34 -4.12
CA ILE A 265 -11.19 15.08 -4.23
C ILE A 265 -11.40 13.60 -3.85
N GLY A 266 -12.04 13.35 -2.72
CA GLY A 266 -12.31 12.00 -2.22
C GLY A 266 -13.32 11.25 -3.10
N ASN A 267 -14.33 11.95 -3.61
CA ASN A 267 -15.39 11.38 -4.43
C ASN A 267 -15.47 12.04 -5.81
N MET A 268 -15.20 11.29 -6.87
CA MET A 268 -15.35 11.76 -8.25
C MET A 268 -15.71 10.61 -9.17
N GLY A 269 -16.71 10.82 -10.03
CA GLY A 269 -17.18 9.77 -10.93
C GLY A 269 -18.32 10.20 -11.85
N VAL A 270 -18.74 9.26 -12.70
CA VAL A 270 -19.78 9.45 -13.73
C VAL A 270 -21.02 8.61 -13.39
N ALA A 271 -22.21 9.04 -13.79
CA ALA A 271 -23.44 8.31 -13.48
C ALA A 271 -23.47 6.89 -14.10
N SER A 272 -24.05 5.93 -13.37
CA SER A 272 -24.19 4.54 -13.83
C SER A 272 -25.40 4.36 -14.75
N ALA A 273 -25.36 3.37 -15.62
CA ALA A 273 -26.52 2.91 -16.38
C ALA A 273 -27.62 2.25 -15.52
N ARG A 274 -27.32 1.89 -14.26
CA ARG A 274 -28.30 1.33 -13.31
C ARG A 274 -29.49 2.28 -13.09
N ARG A 275 -30.65 1.71 -12.79
CA ARG A 275 -31.87 2.49 -12.49
C ARG A 275 -31.86 2.92 -11.03
N GLY A 276 -32.36 4.12 -10.76
CA GLY A 276 -32.48 4.69 -9.43
C GLY A 276 -31.19 5.36 -8.94
N LYS A 277 -31.27 5.87 -7.71
CA LYS A 277 -30.14 6.51 -7.02
C LYS A 277 -29.16 5.44 -6.55
N ILE A 278 -27.91 5.57 -6.99
CA ILE A 278 -26.80 4.71 -6.56
C ILE A 278 -25.98 5.50 -5.55
N THR A 279 -25.73 4.98 -4.34
CA THR A 279 -24.96 5.72 -3.33
C THR A 279 -23.60 6.17 -3.89
N ALA A 280 -23.21 7.41 -3.56
CA ALA A 280 -21.92 7.97 -3.94
C ALA A 280 -20.81 7.50 -3.00
N ASP A 281 -21.15 7.09 -1.79
CA ASP A 281 -20.21 6.73 -0.72
C ASP A 281 -19.43 5.46 -1.07
N ILE A 282 -19.98 4.57 -1.90
CA ILE A 282 -19.31 3.32 -2.27
C ILE A 282 -18.53 3.48 -3.58
N PRO A 283 -17.22 3.21 -3.61
CA PRO A 283 -16.45 3.25 -4.85
C PRO A 283 -16.79 2.09 -5.78
N ARG A 284 -16.69 2.37 -7.09
CA ARG A 284 -17.07 1.48 -8.18
C ARG A 284 -16.25 1.76 -9.46
N PRO A 285 -16.34 0.93 -10.51
CA PRO A 285 -15.65 1.15 -11.78
C PRO A 285 -15.81 2.56 -12.38
N GLY A 286 -17.00 3.15 -12.27
CA GLY A 286 -17.31 4.50 -12.74
C GLY A 286 -16.88 5.65 -11.81
N GLY A 287 -16.08 5.38 -10.75
CA GLY A 287 -15.65 6.35 -9.75
C GLY A 287 -16.37 6.18 -8.41
N GLY A 288 -16.74 7.28 -7.75
CA GLY A 288 -17.29 7.26 -6.39
C GLY A 288 -16.24 7.68 -5.35
N HIS A 289 -16.49 7.38 -4.07
CA HIS A 289 -15.57 7.71 -2.96
C HIS A 289 -14.34 6.79 -2.98
N LEU A 290 -13.33 7.15 -3.77
CA LEU A 290 -12.14 6.30 -3.97
C LEU A 290 -11.25 6.24 -2.73
N GLY A 291 -11.32 7.26 -1.87
CA GLY A 291 -10.40 7.41 -0.73
C GLY A 291 -8.94 7.53 -1.17
N GLN A 292 -8.69 8.05 -2.37
CA GLN A 292 -7.34 8.12 -2.96
C GLN A 292 -6.74 9.51 -2.72
N ARG A 293 -5.77 9.59 -1.80
CA ARG A 293 -5.08 10.84 -1.46
C ARG A 293 -4.32 11.50 -2.62
N ARG A 294 -3.99 10.71 -3.66
CA ARG A 294 -3.29 11.18 -4.87
C ARG A 294 -4.22 11.84 -5.88
N LEU A 295 -5.55 11.81 -5.69
CA LEU A 295 -6.52 12.45 -6.59
C LEU A 295 -6.55 13.97 -6.37
N GLY A 296 -5.39 14.59 -6.56
CA GLY A 296 -5.13 16.01 -6.36
C GLY A 296 -4.51 16.65 -7.59
N VAL A 297 -3.91 17.84 -7.42
CA VAL A 297 -3.28 18.59 -8.51
C VAL A 297 -2.21 17.74 -9.21
N GLY A 298 -2.25 17.72 -10.54
CA GLY A 298 -1.32 16.93 -11.37
C GLY A 298 -1.78 15.50 -11.65
N MET A 299 -2.87 15.04 -11.03
CA MET A 299 -3.55 13.80 -11.40
C MET A 299 -4.57 14.05 -12.53
N THR A 300 -4.59 13.14 -13.48
CA THR A 300 -5.64 13.01 -14.50
C THR A 300 -6.41 11.73 -14.26
N MET A 301 -7.75 11.81 -14.18
CA MET A 301 -8.61 10.63 -14.02
C MET A 301 -9.32 10.29 -15.33
N TYR A 302 -9.50 8.99 -15.57
CA TYR A 302 -10.23 8.43 -16.71
C TYR A 302 -11.40 7.58 -16.21
N TYR A 303 -12.60 7.88 -16.69
CA TYR A 303 -13.82 7.15 -16.37
C TYR A 303 -14.53 6.70 -17.64
N GLN A 304 -14.93 5.44 -17.68
CA GLN A 304 -15.77 4.92 -18.76
C GLN A 304 -17.20 5.45 -18.61
N VAL A 305 -17.72 5.98 -19.71
CA VAL A 305 -19.08 6.51 -19.80
C VAL A 305 -20.07 5.35 -19.89
N GLU A 306 -21.03 5.28 -18.97
CA GLU A 306 -22.13 4.30 -19.02
C GLU A 306 -23.43 4.90 -19.57
N VAL A 307 -23.61 6.21 -19.47
CA VAL A 307 -24.82 6.94 -19.88
C VAL A 307 -24.48 8.14 -20.75
N LYS A 308 -25.39 8.51 -21.65
CA LYS A 308 -25.24 9.71 -22.47
C LYS A 308 -24.95 10.94 -21.59
N GLY A 309 -24.00 11.77 -22.03
CA GLY A 309 -23.57 12.95 -21.28
C GLY A 309 -22.60 12.67 -20.13
N GLY A 310 -22.41 11.41 -19.72
CA GLY A 310 -21.54 10.98 -18.62
C GLY A 310 -22.05 11.36 -17.23
N LEU A 311 -22.50 12.61 -17.04
CA LEU A 311 -23.03 13.14 -15.77
C LEU A 311 -21.99 13.06 -14.64
N LEU A 312 -20.87 13.77 -14.83
CA LEU A 312 -19.76 13.85 -13.88
C LEU A 312 -20.18 14.59 -12.61
N SER A 313 -19.94 14.00 -11.44
CA SER A 313 -20.10 14.67 -10.14
C SER A 313 -18.83 14.53 -9.31
N LEU A 314 -18.62 15.48 -8.39
CA LEU A 314 -17.43 15.56 -7.53
C LEU A 314 -17.82 16.03 -6.12
N GLY A 315 -17.20 15.45 -5.08
CA GLY A 315 -17.51 15.68 -3.67
C GLY A 315 -16.43 15.15 -2.73
N ALA A 316 -16.73 15.10 -1.44
CA ALA A 316 -15.79 14.69 -0.36
C ALA A 316 -14.39 15.35 -0.45
N PRO A 317 -14.32 16.70 -0.43
CA PRO A 317 -13.05 17.40 -0.52
C PRO A 317 -12.20 17.24 0.77
N HIS A 318 -11.03 16.64 0.62
CA HIS A 318 -10.09 16.44 1.71
C HIS A 318 -8.91 17.41 1.65
N ALA A 319 -8.55 17.99 2.79
CA ALA A 319 -7.32 18.72 3.02
C ALA A 319 -6.10 17.79 3.04
N VAL A 320 -6.22 16.62 3.65
CA VAL A 320 -5.21 15.55 3.69
C VAL A 320 -5.85 14.24 4.16
N GLN A 321 -5.24 13.12 3.80
CA GLN A 321 -5.64 11.77 4.23
C GLN A 321 -4.38 10.88 4.20
N GLY A 322 -4.32 9.88 5.07
CA GLY A 322 -3.40 8.74 4.95
C GLY A 322 -3.95 7.65 4.02
N ASP A 323 -3.06 6.87 3.41
CA ASP A 323 -3.45 5.62 2.72
C ASP A 323 -4.12 4.67 3.73
N GLY A 324 -5.37 4.27 3.45
CA GLY A 324 -6.21 3.42 4.31
C GLY A 324 -7.44 4.12 4.92
N GLN A 325 -7.46 5.47 5.00
CA GLN A 325 -8.57 6.28 5.55
C GLN A 325 -9.13 5.73 6.88
N LEU A 326 -8.23 5.26 7.76
CA LEU A 326 -8.54 4.44 8.94
C LEU A 326 -9.69 4.94 9.83
N GLY A 327 -9.78 6.26 10.03
CA GLY A 327 -10.80 6.89 10.86
C GLY A 327 -12.21 6.85 10.26
N GLY A 328 -12.38 6.44 9.00
CA GLY A 328 -13.63 6.59 8.23
C GLY A 328 -13.59 7.79 7.29
N THR A 329 -12.91 8.86 7.71
CA THR A 329 -12.84 10.13 6.97
C THR A 329 -11.39 10.60 6.78
N GLY A 330 -11.17 11.43 5.75
CA GLY A 330 -9.98 12.27 5.69
C GLY A 330 -10.12 13.50 6.59
N LEU A 331 -9.16 14.43 6.50
CA LEU A 331 -9.37 15.77 7.02
C LEU A 331 -10.23 16.55 6.02
N GLU A 332 -11.54 16.55 6.21
CA GLU A 332 -12.53 17.16 5.33
C GLU A 332 -12.50 18.69 5.43
N THR A 333 -12.50 19.38 4.28
CA THR A 333 -12.57 20.85 4.21
C THR A 333 -13.18 21.30 2.90
N ASN A 334 -13.83 22.47 2.85
CA ASN A 334 -14.34 23.00 1.59
C ASN A 334 -13.16 23.34 0.67
N LEU A 335 -13.24 22.92 -0.59
CA LEU A 335 -12.20 23.17 -1.60
C LEU A 335 -12.79 23.90 -2.81
N ARG A 336 -11.95 24.64 -3.52
CA ARG A 336 -12.23 25.10 -4.88
C ARG A 336 -11.33 24.33 -5.85
N ALA A 337 -11.95 23.65 -6.80
CA ALA A 337 -11.29 22.89 -7.86
C ALA A 337 -11.31 23.67 -9.17
N LYS A 338 -10.22 23.56 -9.94
CA LYS A 338 -10.19 23.89 -11.36
C LYS A 338 -9.81 22.63 -12.13
N LEU A 339 -10.67 22.23 -13.06
CA LEU A 339 -10.55 21.00 -13.82
C LEU A 339 -10.46 21.32 -15.31
N ARG A 340 -9.83 20.46 -16.10
CA ARG A 340 -10.07 20.38 -17.55
C ARG A 340 -10.78 19.06 -17.86
N VAL A 341 -11.90 19.14 -18.57
CA VAL A 341 -12.70 17.95 -18.90
C VAL A 341 -12.63 17.70 -20.39
N SER A 342 -12.18 16.52 -20.80
CA SER A 342 -12.06 16.12 -22.19
C SER A 342 -12.81 14.82 -22.46
N LEU A 343 -13.29 14.64 -23.68
CA LEU A 343 -13.99 13.44 -24.14
C LEU A 343 -13.09 12.69 -25.13
N LEU A 344 -12.83 11.41 -24.85
CA LEU A 344 -12.17 10.50 -25.76
C LEU A 344 -13.21 9.54 -26.33
N LYS A 345 -13.35 9.53 -27.66
CA LYS A 345 -14.39 8.75 -28.33
C LYS A 345 -13.99 7.28 -28.43
N LYS A 346 -14.94 6.38 -28.13
CA LYS A 346 -14.75 4.92 -28.15
C LYS A 346 -14.01 4.40 -29.40
N LYS A 347 -14.40 4.92 -30.57
CA LYS A 347 -13.84 4.53 -31.87
C LYS A 347 -12.35 4.87 -32.05
N ASP A 348 -11.84 5.81 -31.26
CA ASP A 348 -10.48 6.34 -31.34
C ASP A 348 -9.62 5.87 -30.14
N LEU A 349 -10.17 5.02 -29.25
CA LEU A 349 -9.45 4.57 -28.06
C LEU A 349 -8.39 3.50 -28.39
N PRO A 350 -7.19 3.58 -27.80
CA PRO A 350 -6.25 2.48 -27.84
C PRO A 350 -6.78 1.28 -27.03
N VAL A 351 -6.24 0.09 -27.30
CA VAL A 351 -6.68 -1.19 -26.69
C VAL A 351 -6.79 -1.08 -25.16
N TRP A 352 -5.75 -0.59 -24.50
CA TRP A 352 -5.66 -0.46 -23.05
C TRP A 352 -6.68 0.52 -22.42
N LEU A 353 -7.27 1.45 -23.18
CA LEU A 353 -8.37 2.30 -22.72
C LEU A 353 -9.74 1.77 -23.18
N SER A 354 -9.80 1.06 -24.30
CA SER A 354 -11.06 0.55 -24.86
C SER A 354 -11.77 -0.44 -23.92
N GLY A 355 -10.99 -1.19 -23.12
CA GLY A 355 -11.46 -2.14 -22.13
C GLY A 355 -11.48 -1.61 -20.68
N LEU A 356 -11.34 -0.29 -20.48
CA LEU A 356 -11.24 0.27 -19.12
C LEU A 356 -12.49 -0.07 -18.29
N SER A 357 -12.29 -0.84 -17.22
CA SER A 357 -13.35 -1.32 -16.32
C SER A 357 -13.12 -0.94 -14.86
N TYR A 358 -12.32 0.11 -14.63
CA TYR A 358 -11.89 0.58 -13.33
C TYR A 358 -11.49 2.07 -13.41
N PRO A 359 -11.47 2.82 -12.29
CA PRO A 359 -10.94 4.17 -12.28
C PRO A 359 -9.42 4.16 -12.53
N LEU A 360 -8.98 4.87 -13.55
CA LEU A 360 -7.57 5.01 -13.88
C LEU A 360 -7.12 6.45 -13.60
N GLY A 361 -6.06 6.58 -12.80
CA GLY A 361 -5.31 7.80 -12.61
C GLY A 361 -4.04 7.83 -13.46
N GLU A 362 -3.58 9.02 -13.82
CA GLU A 362 -2.32 9.26 -14.51
C GLU A 362 -1.68 10.55 -14.00
N THR A 363 -0.41 10.47 -13.61
CA THR A 363 0.44 11.62 -13.30
C THR A 363 1.47 11.81 -14.42
N SER A 364 2.37 12.79 -14.28
CA SER A 364 3.52 12.91 -15.19
C SER A 364 4.45 11.69 -15.16
N SER A 365 4.53 10.98 -14.04
CA SER A 365 5.49 9.89 -13.82
C SER A 365 4.85 8.50 -13.78
N ASP A 366 3.57 8.38 -13.45
CA ASP A 366 2.94 7.10 -13.09
C ASP A 366 1.55 6.95 -13.69
N TYR A 367 1.14 5.70 -13.91
CA TYR A 367 -0.28 5.32 -13.93
C TYR A 367 -0.68 4.84 -12.53
N VAL A 368 -1.89 5.19 -12.09
CA VAL A 368 -2.46 4.77 -10.81
C VAL A 368 -3.75 3.99 -11.05
N LEU A 369 -3.67 2.68 -10.92
CA LEU A 369 -4.79 1.76 -11.13
C LEU A 369 -5.56 1.59 -9.82
N HIS A 370 -6.88 1.41 -9.90
CA HIS A 370 -7.72 1.21 -8.72
C HIS A 370 -8.55 -0.06 -8.87
N ALA A 371 -8.66 -0.83 -7.79
CA ALA A 371 -9.55 -1.97 -7.72
C ALA A 371 -10.12 -2.08 -6.31
N PHE A 372 -11.23 -2.81 -6.19
CA PHE A 372 -11.99 -2.91 -4.96
C PHE A 372 -12.30 -4.37 -4.65
N THR A 373 -12.78 -4.61 -3.43
CA THR A 373 -13.25 -5.94 -3.00
C THR A 373 -14.22 -6.54 -4.02
N ARG A 374 -15.18 -5.75 -4.53
CA ARG A 374 -16.14 -6.15 -5.55
C ARG A 374 -16.09 -5.20 -6.73
N LYS A 375 -16.02 -5.74 -7.95
CA LYS A 375 -16.22 -4.99 -9.20
C LYS A 375 -17.64 -4.43 -9.29
N ASP A 376 -18.63 -5.21 -8.86
CA ASP A 376 -20.02 -4.78 -8.71
C ASP A 376 -20.43 -4.83 -7.22
N PRO A 377 -20.23 -3.75 -6.46
CA PRO A 377 -20.61 -3.73 -5.04
C PRO A 377 -22.12 -3.82 -4.83
N MET A 378 -22.92 -3.45 -5.84
CA MET A 378 -24.39 -3.46 -5.74
C MET A 378 -25.00 -4.85 -5.93
N ALA A 379 -24.20 -5.85 -6.33
CA ALA A 379 -24.62 -7.25 -6.35
C ALA A 379 -24.60 -7.90 -4.95
N ALA A 380 -23.85 -7.33 -4.00
CA ALA A 380 -23.84 -7.82 -2.63
C ALA A 380 -25.10 -7.37 -1.88
N ALA A 381 -25.71 -8.27 -1.11
CA ALA A 381 -26.83 -7.90 -0.24
C ALA A 381 -26.42 -6.91 0.85
N ASP A 382 -25.17 -7.01 1.32
CA ASP A 382 -24.54 -6.11 2.28
C ASP A 382 -23.03 -6.07 1.98
N ILE A 383 -22.58 -4.96 1.39
CA ILE A 383 -21.17 -4.81 0.99
C ILE A 383 -20.23 -4.84 2.20
N ASN A 384 -20.64 -4.31 3.35
CA ASN A 384 -19.80 -4.23 4.54
C ASN A 384 -19.45 -5.62 5.09
N LYS A 385 -20.35 -6.60 4.91
CA LYS A 385 -20.13 -7.99 5.36
C LYS A 385 -19.21 -8.81 4.49
N VAL A 386 -18.96 -8.37 3.25
CA VAL A 386 -18.11 -9.10 2.30
C VAL A 386 -16.80 -8.37 2.01
N SER A 387 -16.60 -7.18 2.58
CA SER A 387 -15.44 -6.34 2.31
C SER A 387 -14.22 -6.83 3.07
N ASN A 388 -13.13 -6.97 2.32
CA ASN A 388 -11.88 -7.54 2.83
C ASN A 388 -10.72 -7.10 1.94
N PHE A 389 -9.54 -7.05 2.53
CA PHE A 389 -8.34 -6.62 1.82
C PHE A 389 -7.86 -7.67 0.82
N ASP A 390 -8.15 -8.95 1.09
CA ASP A 390 -7.65 -10.06 0.29
C ASP A 390 -8.16 -10.04 -1.16
N ASP A 391 -9.47 -9.81 -1.32
CA ASP A 391 -10.16 -9.66 -2.59
C ASP A 391 -9.76 -8.37 -3.32
N ALA A 392 -9.61 -7.26 -2.59
CA ALA A 392 -9.14 -6.00 -3.17
C ALA A 392 -7.73 -6.15 -3.77
N MET A 393 -6.84 -6.85 -3.05
CA MET A 393 -5.49 -7.13 -3.53
C MET A 393 -5.50 -8.10 -4.73
N ALA A 394 -6.30 -9.17 -4.71
CA ALA A 394 -6.43 -10.06 -5.86
C ALA A 394 -6.89 -9.30 -7.12
N ASN A 395 -7.89 -8.43 -6.96
CA ASN A 395 -8.43 -7.63 -8.05
C ASN A 395 -7.43 -6.59 -8.57
N ILE A 396 -6.66 -5.92 -7.72
CA ILE A 396 -5.68 -4.93 -8.20
C ILE A 396 -4.51 -5.60 -8.93
N VAL A 397 -4.08 -6.79 -8.52
CA VAL A 397 -3.03 -7.55 -9.21
C VAL A 397 -3.48 -7.98 -10.60
N MET A 398 -4.68 -8.57 -10.71
CA MET A 398 -5.25 -8.91 -12.02
C MET A 398 -5.45 -7.67 -12.91
N THR A 399 -5.90 -6.56 -12.32
CA THR A 399 -6.05 -5.27 -13.04
C THR A 399 -4.71 -4.75 -13.56
N THR A 400 -3.65 -4.89 -12.74
CA THR A 400 -2.29 -4.49 -13.10
C THR A 400 -1.72 -5.38 -14.21
N ARG A 401 -1.91 -6.70 -14.11
CA ARG A 401 -1.55 -7.65 -15.18
C ARG A 401 -2.20 -7.24 -16.50
N ASP A 402 -3.52 -7.11 -16.50
CA ASP A 402 -4.27 -6.81 -17.71
C ASP A 402 -3.82 -5.46 -18.31
N PHE A 403 -3.56 -4.46 -17.46
CA PHE A 403 -3.00 -3.17 -17.88
C PHE A 403 -1.62 -3.29 -18.53
N LEU A 404 -0.68 -4.01 -17.91
CA LEU A 404 0.68 -4.18 -18.45
C LEU A 404 0.66 -4.92 -19.80
N MET A 405 -0.16 -5.96 -19.91
CA MET A 405 -0.36 -6.69 -21.15
C MET A 405 -0.96 -5.81 -22.25
N ASP A 406 -2.03 -5.05 -21.94
CA ASP A 406 -2.74 -4.25 -22.95
C ASP A 406 -1.99 -2.98 -23.35
N ARG A 407 -1.29 -2.34 -22.42
CA ARG A 407 -0.60 -1.05 -22.65
C ARG A 407 0.78 -1.24 -23.23
N TYR A 408 1.53 -2.23 -22.75
CA TYR A 408 2.94 -2.42 -23.08
C TYR A 408 3.18 -3.71 -23.86
N GLY A 409 2.23 -4.63 -23.97
CA GLY A 409 2.44 -5.88 -24.69
C GLY A 409 3.36 -6.85 -23.94
N VAL A 410 3.47 -6.71 -22.62
CA VAL A 410 4.19 -7.66 -21.76
C VAL A 410 3.48 -9.01 -21.82
N THR A 411 4.23 -10.12 -21.88
CA THR A 411 3.63 -11.46 -21.88
C THR A 411 3.21 -11.86 -20.47
N GLU A 412 2.14 -12.65 -20.36
CA GLU A 412 1.63 -13.07 -19.06
C GLU A 412 2.66 -13.77 -18.14
N PRO A 413 3.60 -14.61 -18.66
CA PRO A 413 4.67 -15.18 -17.85
C PRO A 413 5.68 -14.17 -17.26
N GLU A 414 5.87 -13.00 -17.88
CA GLU A 414 6.82 -11.98 -17.40
C GLU A 414 6.17 -11.03 -16.39
N VAL A 415 4.84 -10.96 -16.37
CA VAL A 415 4.11 -10.00 -15.53
C VAL A 415 4.44 -10.15 -14.04
N PRO A 416 4.46 -11.36 -13.43
CA PRO A 416 4.68 -11.44 -11.99
C PRO A 416 6.05 -10.88 -11.59
N ASP A 417 7.13 -11.18 -12.32
CA ASP A 417 8.45 -10.58 -12.10
C ASP A 417 8.39 -9.06 -12.20
N ILE A 418 7.82 -8.50 -13.27
CA ILE A 418 7.72 -7.03 -13.41
C ILE A 418 6.96 -6.41 -12.23
N ILE A 419 5.88 -7.06 -11.80
CA ILE A 419 5.12 -6.62 -10.63
C ILE A 419 5.99 -6.69 -9.37
N SER A 420 6.69 -7.80 -9.16
CA SER A 420 7.53 -8.05 -8.00
C SER A 420 8.75 -7.15 -7.94
N LEU A 421 9.20 -6.59 -9.07
CA LEU A 421 10.40 -5.74 -9.11
C LEU A 421 10.08 -4.24 -9.18
N ALA A 422 9.01 -3.84 -9.88
CA ALA A 422 8.85 -2.44 -10.29
C ALA A 422 7.51 -1.80 -9.90
N ILE A 423 6.52 -2.58 -9.44
CA ILE A 423 5.17 -2.08 -9.18
C ILE A 423 4.94 -1.88 -7.67
N GLY A 424 4.39 -0.72 -7.33
CA GLY A 424 3.97 -0.41 -5.95
C GLY A 424 2.47 -0.64 -5.76
N PHE A 425 2.06 -1.23 -4.64
CA PHE A 425 0.68 -1.37 -4.22
C PHE A 425 0.43 -0.65 -2.90
N GLY A 426 -0.80 -0.28 -2.65
CA GLY A 426 -1.22 0.27 -1.36
C GLY A 426 -2.71 0.18 -1.16
N VAL A 427 -3.14 0.52 0.05
CA VAL A 427 -4.57 0.60 0.40
C VAL A 427 -5.05 2.02 0.09
N THR A 428 -6.11 2.17 -0.69
CA THR A 428 -6.73 3.50 -0.81
C THR A 428 -7.49 3.80 0.47
N GLN A 429 -8.45 2.92 0.79
CA GLN A 429 -9.30 2.99 1.96
C GLN A 429 -9.72 1.59 2.39
N ALA A 430 -9.98 1.43 3.69
CA ALA A 430 -10.62 0.24 4.28
C ALA A 430 -11.91 0.63 5.05
N THR A 431 -12.70 1.50 4.41
CA THR A 431 -13.92 2.13 4.91
C THR A 431 -14.97 2.10 3.79
N HIS A 432 -16.09 2.83 3.90
CA HIS A 432 -17.01 3.06 2.76
C HIS A 432 -17.59 1.79 2.10
N GLY A 433 -17.71 0.70 2.86
CA GLY A 433 -18.10 -0.59 2.33
C GLY A 433 -17.03 -1.20 1.44
N ASN A 434 -17.02 -0.90 0.14
CA ASN A 434 -16.20 -1.58 -0.85
C ASN A 434 -14.72 -1.19 -0.73
N TRP A 435 -13.94 -1.88 0.12
CA TRP A 435 -12.53 -1.57 0.37
C TRP A 435 -11.69 -1.56 -0.91
N GLY A 436 -10.72 -0.66 -0.96
CA GLY A 436 -9.96 -0.35 -2.17
C GLY A 436 -8.45 -0.54 -2.03
N ALA A 437 -7.85 -1.02 -3.12
CA ALA A 437 -6.41 -1.10 -3.30
C ALA A 437 -6.03 -0.37 -4.61
N TYR A 438 -4.80 0.14 -4.66
CA TYR A 438 -4.26 0.77 -5.86
C TYR A 438 -2.90 0.19 -6.23
N ALA A 439 -2.55 0.31 -7.51
CA ALA A 439 -1.22 0.03 -8.03
C ALA A 439 -0.64 1.27 -8.70
N THR A 440 0.65 1.49 -8.53
CA THR A 440 1.44 2.53 -9.19
C THR A 440 2.36 1.87 -10.20
N VAL A 441 2.16 2.20 -11.48
CA VAL A 441 2.98 1.71 -12.60
C VAL A 441 3.84 2.87 -13.10
N PRO A 442 5.13 2.92 -12.78
CA PRO A 442 6.00 3.99 -13.23
C PRO A 442 6.16 3.95 -14.75
N LYS A 443 5.93 5.08 -15.42
CA LYS A 443 6.08 5.18 -16.89
C LYS A 443 7.52 5.02 -17.33
N ALA A 444 8.44 5.48 -16.47
CA ALA A 444 9.86 5.58 -16.78
C ALA A 444 10.57 4.22 -16.91
N ILE A 445 9.97 3.11 -16.48
CA ILE A 445 10.59 1.78 -16.63
C ILE A 445 10.47 1.22 -18.05
N PHE A 446 9.64 1.84 -18.90
CA PHE A 446 9.48 1.50 -20.31
C PHE A 446 10.02 2.62 -21.22
N PRO A 447 10.44 2.32 -22.46
CA PRO A 447 10.88 3.33 -23.42
C PRO A 447 9.86 4.46 -23.61
N PRO A 448 10.30 5.73 -23.72
CA PRO A 448 11.68 6.20 -23.88
C PRO A 448 12.45 6.41 -22.57
N TYR A 449 11.98 5.89 -21.43
CA TYR A 449 12.59 6.03 -20.10
C TYR A 449 12.68 7.48 -19.58
N GLU A 450 11.79 8.35 -20.06
CA GLU A 450 11.70 9.73 -19.59
C GLU A 450 11.36 9.77 -18.10
N GLY A 451 12.17 10.50 -17.33
CA GLY A 451 12.00 10.60 -15.88
C GLY A 451 12.52 9.39 -15.10
N LEU A 452 13.27 8.46 -15.71
CA LEU A 452 13.92 7.37 -14.97
C LEU A 452 14.94 7.98 -14.00
N ILE A 453 14.73 7.75 -12.70
CA ILE A 453 15.63 8.18 -11.64
C ILE A 453 16.27 6.93 -11.04
N PRO A 454 17.53 6.60 -11.40
CA PRO A 454 18.28 5.55 -10.73
C PRO A 454 18.37 5.84 -9.24
N TYR A 455 18.38 4.78 -8.43
CA TYR A 455 18.62 4.96 -7.01
C TYR A 455 20.09 5.24 -6.76
N HIS A 456 20.37 6.50 -6.41
CA HIS A 456 21.73 6.98 -6.19
C HIS A 456 22.19 6.65 -4.79
N ILE A 457 23.17 5.76 -4.70
CA ILE A 457 23.81 5.40 -3.44
C ILE A 457 25.09 6.21 -3.34
N LYS A 458 24.97 7.47 -2.91
CA LYS A 458 26.16 8.29 -2.57
C LYS A 458 27.08 7.57 -1.61
N HIS A 459 28.22 7.04 -2.05
CA HIS A 459 29.02 6.17 -1.19
C HIS A 459 29.43 6.88 0.10
N LYS A 460 28.94 6.36 1.23
CA LYS A 460 29.45 6.70 2.55
C LYS A 460 30.27 5.48 2.96
N GLU A 461 31.53 5.46 2.60
CA GLU A 461 32.50 4.58 3.25
C GLU A 461 33.05 5.32 4.47
N PRO A 462 32.45 5.21 5.68
CA PRO A 462 32.89 5.96 6.86
C PRO A 462 34.36 5.70 7.23
N TYR A 463 34.99 4.69 6.62
CA TYR A 463 36.37 4.28 6.84
C TYR A 463 37.15 4.08 5.53
N ALA A 464 36.79 4.76 4.43
CA ALA A 464 37.52 4.67 3.16
C ALA A 464 39.05 4.80 3.38
N GLY A 465 39.81 3.77 2.99
CA GLY A 465 41.27 3.72 3.15
C GLY A 465 41.79 3.27 4.53
N SER A 466 40.91 2.96 5.49
CA SER A 466 41.29 2.37 6.80
C SER A 466 41.28 0.85 6.74
N ARG A 467 42.24 0.20 7.42
CA ARG A 467 42.23 -1.26 7.57
C ARG A 467 41.22 -1.68 8.65
N PRO A 468 40.45 -2.78 8.45
CA PRO A 468 39.59 -3.30 9.50
C PRO A 468 40.42 -3.73 10.70
N ILE A 469 39.92 -3.46 11.90
CA ILE A 469 40.57 -3.90 13.15
C ILE A 469 40.36 -5.39 13.42
N ALA A 470 39.37 -6.01 12.75
CA ALA A 470 39.09 -7.44 12.76
C ALA A 470 38.36 -7.85 11.48
N THR A 471 38.64 -9.07 11.00
CA THR A 471 37.97 -9.69 9.86
C THR A 471 37.44 -11.07 10.27
N ALA A 472 36.17 -11.37 9.99
CA ALA A 472 35.58 -12.67 10.29
C ALA A 472 36.24 -13.73 9.41
N SER A 473 36.62 -14.85 10.02
CA SER A 473 37.23 -15.98 9.30
C SER A 473 36.45 -17.27 9.48
N GLY A 474 35.43 -17.31 10.33
CA GLY A 474 34.59 -18.48 10.61
C GLY A 474 35.32 -19.71 11.17
N ALA A 475 36.65 -19.69 11.22
CA ALA A 475 37.49 -20.84 11.55
C ALA A 475 37.44 -21.23 13.04
N LYS A 476 37.01 -20.32 13.92
CA LYS A 476 36.79 -20.56 15.35
C LYS A 476 35.64 -19.72 15.86
N ALA A 477 34.74 -20.36 16.60
CA ALA A 477 33.70 -19.69 17.37
C ALA A 477 34.33 -18.66 18.32
N VAL A 478 33.68 -17.52 18.51
CA VAL A 478 34.08 -16.56 19.53
C VAL A 478 33.37 -16.85 20.85
N GLU A 479 34.09 -16.73 21.96
CA GLU A 479 33.53 -16.98 23.31
C GLU A 479 33.04 -15.69 23.96
N GLU A 480 31.87 -15.73 24.61
CA GLU A 480 31.27 -14.59 25.34
C GLU A 480 32.25 -13.90 26.31
N THR A 481 33.07 -14.70 27.02
CA THR A 481 34.04 -14.20 28.02
C THR A 481 35.08 -13.25 27.43
N ALA A 482 35.25 -13.22 26.11
CA ALA A 482 36.23 -12.36 25.44
C ALA A 482 35.75 -10.90 25.27
N CYS A 483 34.45 -10.60 25.42
CA CYS A 483 33.87 -9.27 25.18
C CYS A 483 34.62 -8.08 25.82
N PRO A 484 35.10 -8.16 27.09
CA PRO A 484 35.88 -7.08 27.69
C PRO A 484 37.15 -6.71 26.91
N SER A 485 37.79 -7.70 26.26
CA SER A 485 39.05 -7.54 25.52
C SER A 485 38.88 -7.10 24.06
N VAL A 486 37.66 -7.18 23.51
CA VAL A 486 37.38 -6.85 22.10
C VAL A 486 37.55 -5.35 21.86
N LYS A 487 38.31 -4.98 20.81
CA LYS A 487 38.45 -3.58 20.40
C LYS A 487 37.21 -3.10 19.64
N LYS A 488 36.80 -1.86 19.92
CA LYS A 488 35.73 -1.14 19.20
C LYS A 488 36.31 -0.48 17.95
N GLY A 489 35.60 -0.51 16.83
CA GLY A 489 36.01 0.12 15.58
C GLY A 489 35.40 -0.51 14.33
N TYR A 490 36.08 -0.30 13.20
CA TYR A 490 35.69 -0.82 11.89
C TYR A 490 36.06 -2.30 11.71
N LYS A 491 35.09 -3.13 11.38
CA LYS A 491 35.23 -4.59 11.22
C LYS A 491 34.71 -5.03 9.85
N GLN A 492 35.10 -6.23 9.42
CA GLN A 492 34.64 -6.80 8.17
C GLN A 492 34.22 -8.26 8.33
N ALA A 493 33.14 -8.64 7.67
CA ALA A 493 32.70 -10.02 7.50
C ALA A 493 32.55 -10.29 6.00
N PRO A 494 33.61 -10.76 5.32
CA PRO A 494 33.52 -11.15 3.92
C PRO A 494 32.65 -12.39 3.79
N VAL A 495 31.98 -12.54 2.65
CA VAL A 495 31.25 -13.76 2.35
C VAL A 495 32.27 -14.89 2.21
N SER A 496 32.02 -16.00 2.87
CA SER A 496 32.82 -17.21 2.77
C SER A 496 32.04 -18.38 3.30
N LEU A 497 32.41 -19.60 2.88
CA LEU A 497 31.79 -20.81 3.40
C LEU A 497 31.76 -20.81 4.93
N ALA A 498 32.82 -20.40 5.63
CA ALA A 498 32.92 -20.42 7.09
C ALA A 498 32.12 -19.31 7.82
N ASN A 499 31.69 -18.25 7.12
CA ASN A 499 31.01 -17.10 7.72
C ASN A 499 29.47 -17.14 7.56
N VAL A 500 28.93 -18.15 6.88
CA VAL A 500 27.50 -18.24 6.57
C VAL A 500 26.83 -19.47 7.18
N HIS A 501 25.53 -19.39 7.40
CA HIS A 501 24.66 -20.54 7.62
C HIS A 501 23.47 -20.45 6.67
N TRP A 502 22.74 -21.54 6.46
CA TRP A 502 21.67 -21.58 5.46
C TRP A 502 20.39 -22.17 6.05
N GLY A 503 19.33 -21.35 6.01
CA GLY A 503 17.94 -21.80 6.08
C GLY A 503 17.31 -21.70 7.46
N TYR A 504 18.11 -21.50 8.52
CA TYR A 504 17.55 -21.44 9.88
C TYR A 504 18.23 -20.46 10.83
N TRP A 505 17.45 -19.95 11.79
CA TRP A 505 17.91 -19.30 13.01
C TRP A 505 18.13 -20.36 14.10
N SER A 506 19.20 -20.20 14.89
CA SER A 506 19.47 -21.03 16.07
C SER A 506 20.40 -20.32 17.05
N ASP A 507 20.10 -20.43 18.34
CA ASP A 507 20.95 -19.94 19.43
C ASP A 507 22.17 -20.85 19.69
N ALA A 508 22.19 -22.05 19.10
CA ALA A 508 23.30 -22.98 19.16
C ALA A 508 24.36 -22.73 18.08
N LEU A 509 24.11 -21.82 17.13
CA LEU A 509 25.09 -21.48 16.11
C LEU A 509 26.28 -20.71 16.73
N PRO A 510 27.53 -21.16 16.51
CA PRO A 510 28.69 -20.47 17.05
C PRO A 510 28.85 -19.09 16.40
N PRO A 511 28.97 -18.01 17.18
CA PRO A 511 29.19 -16.69 16.62
C PRO A 511 30.57 -16.59 15.97
N ILE A 512 30.63 -15.92 14.82
CA ILE A 512 31.85 -15.81 14.01
C ILE A 512 32.70 -14.58 14.37
N MET A 513 32.12 -13.61 15.08
CA MET A 513 32.78 -12.38 15.48
C MET A 513 32.01 -11.67 16.61
N HIS A 514 32.75 -10.98 17.48
CA HIS A 514 32.20 -10.03 18.45
C HIS A 514 31.97 -8.64 17.86
N ILE A 515 30.84 -8.03 18.17
CA ILE A 515 30.47 -6.66 17.83
C ILE A 515 30.22 -5.87 19.12
N LYS A 516 30.74 -4.65 19.22
CA LYS A 516 30.47 -3.73 20.32
C LYS A 516 29.52 -2.61 19.87
N SER A 517 28.73 -2.08 20.80
CA SER A 517 27.94 -0.88 20.56
C SER A 517 28.82 0.27 20.04
N GLY A 518 28.43 0.82 18.90
CA GLY A 518 29.10 1.83 18.07
C GLY A 518 30.13 1.30 17.07
N ASP A 519 30.29 -0.02 16.92
CA ASP A 519 31.08 -0.61 15.83
C ASP A 519 30.42 -0.37 14.47
N VAL A 520 31.26 -0.37 13.43
CA VAL A 520 30.81 -0.39 12.04
C VAL A 520 31.33 -1.66 11.39
N LEU A 521 30.43 -2.41 10.76
CA LEU A 521 30.71 -3.68 10.09
C LEU A 521 30.45 -3.52 8.59
N ARG A 522 31.45 -3.80 7.76
CA ARG A 522 31.21 -4.14 6.36
C ARG A 522 30.89 -5.63 6.26
N VAL A 523 29.73 -5.98 5.74
CA VAL A 523 29.24 -7.36 5.64
C VAL A 523 28.88 -7.65 4.19
N GLU A 524 29.38 -8.77 3.67
CA GLU A 524 29.02 -9.27 2.35
C GLU A 524 28.05 -10.44 2.51
N THR A 525 26.94 -10.43 1.77
CA THR A 525 25.94 -11.51 1.74
C THR A 525 25.96 -12.22 0.40
N ALA A 526 25.55 -13.50 0.41
CA ALA A 526 25.31 -14.28 -0.79
C ALA A 526 23.80 -14.33 -1.07
N GLY A 527 23.39 -13.98 -2.28
CA GLY A 527 21.99 -14.12 -2.71
C GLY A 527 21.62 -15.61 -2.77
N VAL A 528 20.49 -15.99 -2.18
CA VAL A 528 20.09 -17.39 -2.04
C VAL A 528 19.90 -18.09 -3.40
N LEU A 529 19.51 -17.33 -4.42
CA LEU A 529 19.26 -17.81 -5.78
C LEU A 529 20.53 -17.92 -6.64
N SER A 530 21.72 -17.64 -6.10
CA SER A 530 22.97 -17.61 -6.87
C SER A 530 23.32 -18.96 -7.50
N GLY A 531 23.04 -20.06 -6.80
CA GLY A 531 23.27 -21.41 -7.32
C GLY A 531 22.42 -21.74 -8.55
N LEU A 532 21.29 -21.05 -8.72
CA LEU A 532 20.39 -21.30 -9.82
C LEU A 532 20.94 -20.78 -11.15
N ASP A 533 21.78 -19.73 -11.19
CA ASP A 533 22.56 -19.37 -12.40
C ASP A 533 24.06 -19.31 -12.06
N TRP A 534 24.66 -20.50 -12.05
CA TRP A 534 26.06 -20.70 -11.66
C TRP A 534 27.04 -19.82 -12.41
N ASP A 535 26.89 -19.68 -13.73
CA ASP A 535 27.92 -19.02 -14.56
C ASP A 535 27.97 -17.51 -14.32
N HIS A 536 26.84 -16.86 -14.07
CA HIS A 536 26.79 -15.42 -13.85
C HIS A 536 27.02 -15.03 -12.39
N LEU A 537 26.51 -15.83 -11.44
CA LEU A 537 26.42 -15.47 -10.02
C LEU A 537 27.48 -16.15 -9.13
N CYS A 538 28.09 -17.25 -9.58
CA CYS A 538 29.03 -18.02 -8.77
C CYS A 538 30.42 -18.20 -9.42
N ARG A 539 30.46 -18.53 -10.71
CA ARG A 539 31.68 -19.00 -11.38
C ARG A 539 32.81 -17.97 -11.35
N GLY A 540 33.98 -18.41 -10.91
CA GLY A 540 35.18 -17.59 -10.71
C GLY A 540 35.21 -16.80 -9.42
N ASP A 541 34.10 -16.70 -8.67
CA ASP A 541 34.04 -16.05 -7.35
C ASP A 541 34.23 -17.10 -6.27
N SER A 542 35.49 -17.32 -5.86
CA SER A 542 35.84 -18.46 -4.99
C SER A 542 34.99 -18.61 -3.71
N PRO A 543 34.62 -17.54 -2.99
CA PRO A 543 33.61 -17.62 -1.94
C PRO A 543 32.25 -18.18 -2.37
N MET A 544 31.71 -17.72 -3.49
CA MET A 544 30.40 -18.17 -4.00
C MET A 544 30.49 -19.62 -4.49
N GLU A 545 31.57 -19.98 -5.20
CA GLU A 545 31.83 -21.36 -5.61
C GLU A 545 31.90 -22.31 -4.40
N ALA A 546 32.51 -21.87 -3.30
CA ALA A 546 32.61 -22.66 -2.09
C ALA A 546 31.26 -22.86 -1.37
N ILE A 547 30.31 -21.93 -1.52
CA ILE A 547 28.97 -21.99 -0.92
C ILE A 547 28.01 -22.80 -1.79
N PHE A 548 27.97 -22.52 -3.09
CA PHE A 548 26.97 -23.06 -4.02
C PHE A 548 27.46 -24.22 -4.89
N GLY A 549 28.76 -24.52 -4.88
CA GLY A 549 29.30 -25.70 -5.53
C GLY A 549 28.77 -26.99 -4.90
N ARG A 550 28.88 -28.12 -5.59
CA ARG A 550 28.39 -29.41 -5.10
C ARG A 550 29.51 -30.38 -4.77
N LYS A 551 29.27 -31.23 -3.75
CA LYS A 551 30.09 -32.42 -3.52
C LYS A 551 29.61 -33.59 -4.37
N GLY A 552 30.38 -34.67 -4.41
CA GLY A 552 30.11 -35.84 -5.25
C GLY A 552 28.77 -36.56 -4.98
N ASP A 553 28.07 -36.25 -3.89
CA ASP A 553 26.73 -36.74 -3.56
C ASP A 553 25.61 -35.75 -3.95
N GLY A 554 25.94 -34.62 -4.58
CA GLY A 554 25.00 -33.58 -5.01
C GLY A 554 24.55 -32.64 -3.89
N SER A 555 25.03 -32.81 -2.65
CA SER A 555 24.67 -31.93 -1.54
C SER A 555 25.52 -30.66 -1.49
N PHE A 556 24.99 -29.63 -0.83
CA PHE A 556 25.73 -28.39 -0.58
C PHE A 556 26.82 -28.60 0.48
N PRO A 557 27.98 -27.93 0.38
CA PRO A 557 29.06 -28.02 1.35
C PRO A 557 28.63 -27.78 2.80
N LEU A 558 27.71 -26.84 3.03
CA LEU A 558 27.22 -26.45 4.36
C LEU A 558 26.48 -27.58 5.09
N VAL A 559 25.89 -28.54 4.38
CA VAL A 559 25.25 -29.73 4.97
C VAL A 559 26.26 -30.54 5.77
N HIS A 560 27.46 -30.74 5.20
CA HIS A 560 28.53 -31.51 5.85
C HIS A 560 29.19 -30.78 7.01
N GLU A 561 29.01 -29.46 7.07
CA GLU A 561 29.52 -28.62 8.16
C GLU A 561 28.48 -28.40 9.26
N GLY A 562 27.29 -28.99 9.14
CA GLY A 562 26.20 -28.84 10.12
C GLY A 562 25.65 -27.42 10.20
N ARG A 563 25.82 -26.63 9.13
CA ARG A 563 25.38 -25.22 9.02
C ARG A 563 24.28 -25.02 7.98
N GLN A 564 23.68 -26.13 7.55
CA GLN A 564 22.48 -26.22 6.73
C GLN A 564 21.76 -27.51 7.10
N ASP A 565 20.44 -27.44 7.25
CA ASP A 565 19.58 -28.63 7.24
C ASP A 565 18.90 -28.71 5.86
N PRO A 566 19.12 -29.78 5.07
CA PRO A 566 18.44 -29.97 3.79
C PRO A 566 16.90 -29.98 3.87
N ALA A 567 16.33 -30.27 5.03
CA ALA A 567 14.88 -30.27 5.26
C ALA A 567 14.31 -28.87 5.53
N ILE A 568 15.17 -27.86 5.80
CA ILE A 568 14.76 -26.50 6.10
C ILE A 568 15.18 -25.58 4.95
N LEU A 569 14.22 -25.18 4.13
CA LEU A 569 14.42 -24.17 3.10
C LEU A 569 14.53 -22.77 3.72
N GLY A 570 15.26 -21.88 3.05
CA GLY A 570 15.42 -20.49 3.45
C GLY A 570 16.69 -19.87 2.87
N HIS A 571 17.21 -18.86 3.56
CA HIS A 571 18.18 -17.90 3.05
C HIS A 571 19.61 -18.22 3.50
N VAL A 572 20.59 -17.75 2.73
CA VAL A 572 22.00 -17.76 3.13
C VAL A 572 22.27 -16.55 4.01
N MET A 573 22.64 -16.81 5.26
CA MET A 573 22.77 -15.80 6.30
C MET A 573 24.23 -15.65 6.72
N THR A 574 24.76 -14.43 6.69
CA THR A 574 26.10 -14.13 7.21
C THR A 574 26.01 -13.84 8.71
N GLY A 575 26.75 -14.59 9.51
CA GLY A 575 26.68 -14.56 10.98
C GLY A 575 26.67 -15.97 11.61
N PRO A 576 26.25 -16.09 12.88
CA PRO A 576 25.79 -15.01 13.75
C PRO A 576 26.94 -14.16 14.31
N PHE A 577 26.64 -12.91 14.63
CA PHE A 577 27.51 -11.96 15.31
C PHE A 577 27.11 -11.83 16.77
N TYR A 578 28.07 -12.01 17.68
CA TYR A 578 27.84 -11.83 19.12
C TYR A 578 27.97 -10.35 19.48
N VAL A 579 26.87 -9.71 19.85
CA VAL A 579 26.85 -8.31 20.29
C VAL A 579 27.18 -8.23 21.79
N CYS A 580 28.38 -7.76 22.10
CA CYS A 580 28.84 -7.62 23.47
C CYS A 580 27.90 -6.74 24.30
N ASP A 581 27.71 -7.16 25.55
CA ASP A 581 26.90 -6.51 26.57
C ASP A 581 25.39 -6.47 26.25
N ALA A 582 24.92 -7.17 25.22
CA ALA A 582 23.51 -7.30 24.89
C ALA A 582 22.82 -8.36 25.77
N ASP A 583 21.85 -7.92 26.56
CA ASP A 583 21.07 -8.77 27.46
C ASP A 583 19.61 -8.88 26.97
N PRO A 584 18.90 -9.99 27.27
CA PRO A 584 17.48 -10.10 26.98
C PRO A 584 16.67 -8.90 27.52
N GLY A 585 15.85 -8.30 26.65
CA GLY A 585 15.07 -7.09 26.93
C GLY A 585 15.70 -5.78 26.44
N ASP A 586 16.98 -5.78 26.05
CA ASP A 586 17.60 -4.65 25.35
C ASP A 586 17.07 -4.50 23.92
N ILE A 587 17.35 -3.34 23.30
CA ILE A 587 17.13 -3.12 21.87
C ILE A 587 18.48 -3.01 21.16
N LEU A 588 18.66 -3.84 20.13
CA LEU A 588 19.74 -3.70 19.17
C LEU A 588 19.27 -2.79 18.03
N GLN A 589 19.88 -1.61 17.93
CA GLN A 589 19.73 -0.72 16.79
C GLN A 589 20.80 -1.02 15.73
N VAL A 590 20.38 -1.20 14.49
CA VAL A 590 21.27 -1.41 13.33
C VAL A 590 21.00 -0.32 12.28
N ASP A 591 21.96 0.57 12.08
CA ASP A 591 21.88 1.58 11.01
C ASP A 591 22.42 1.01 9.69
N LEU A 592 21.61 1.09 8.62
CA LEU A 592 22.01 0.74 7.26
C LEU A 592 22.75 1.93 6.64
N VAL A 593 24.08 1.93 6.68
CA VAL A 593 24.92 3.07 6.27
C VAL A 593 25.13 3.12 4.76
N ASP A 594 25.39 1.97 4.16
CA ASP A 594 25.59 1.79 2.72
C ASP A 594 25.19 0.38 2.30
N LEU A 595 24.69 0.21 1.08
CA LEU A 595 24.27 -1.08 0.50
C LEU A 595 24.59 -1.08 -0.98
N ARG A 596 25.25 -2.12 -1.50
CA ARG A 596 25.69 -2.16 -2.90
C ARG A 596 25.49 -3.55 -3.49
N PRO A 597 25.02 -3.67 -4.75
CA PRO A 597 25.12 -4.92 -5.48
C PRO A 597 26.57 -5.40 -5.55
N ARG A 598 26.80 -6.69 -5.29
CA ARG A 598 28.12 -7.32 -5.40
C ARG A 598 28.49 -7.45 -6.87
N LYS A 599 29.75 -7.13 -7.19
CA LYS A 599 30.35 -7.40 -8.50
C LYS A 599 30.93 -8.81 -8.53
N ASN A 600 30.68 -9.52 -9.62
CA ASN A 600 31.39 -10.76 -9.93
C ASN A 600 32.86 -10.45 -10.33
N PRO A 601 33.73 -11.46 -10.47
CA PRO A 601 35.15 -11.28 -10.81
C PRO A 601 35.39 -10.59 -12.16
N GLN A 602 34.44 -10.66 -13.08
CA GLN A 602 34.46 -9.98 -14.39
C GLN A 602 34.08 -8.49 -14.26
N GLY A 603 33.66 -8.04 -13.08
CA GLY A 603 33.25 -6.67 -12.79
C GLY A 603 31.79 -6.38 -13.11
N GLU A 604 31.02 -7.40 -13.47
CA GLU A 604 29.60 -7.33 -13.80
C GLU A 604 28.74 -7.58 -12.56
N MET A 605 27.45 -7.25 -12.64
CA MET A 605 26.51 -7.43 -11.54
C MET A 605 25.23 -8.03 -12.10
N TYR A 606 24.71 -9.04 -11.42
CA TYR A 606 23.49 -9.74 -11.81
C TYR A 606 22.59 -9.92 -10.61
N GLY A 607 21.31 -10.05 -10.88
CA GLY A 607 20.31 -10.52 -9.93
C GLY A 607 19.32 -11.44 -10.64
N ARG A 608 18.48 -12.10 -9.86
CA ARG A 608 17.51 -13.06 -10.34
C ARG A 608 16.13 -12.81 -9.72
N SER A 609 15.08 -12.99 -10.49
CA SER A 609 13.69 -13.05 -10.00
C SER A 609 13.15 -14.41 -10.42
N ASP A 610 12.39 -15.09 -9.57
CA ASP A 610 11.73 -16.32 -9.95
C ASP A 610 10.24 -16.24 -9.57
N SER A 611 9.38 -16.39 -10.58
CA SER A 611 7.93 -16.60 -10.42
C SER A 611 7.65 -18.03 -9.99
N VAL A 612 7.47 -18.23 -8.68
CA VAL A 612 7.50 -19.57 -8.06
C VAL A 612 6.21 -19.99 -7.38
N GLY A 613 6.11 -21.28 -7.03
CA GLY A 613 4.97 -21.91 -6.35
C GLY A 613 4.46 -21.19 -5.08
N MET A 614 5.34 -20.47 -4.36
CA MET A 614 4.98 -19.67 -3.17
C MET A 614 4.48 -18.25 -3.49
N GLY A 615 4.73 -17.77 -4.72
CA GLY A 615 4.33 -16.45 -5.17
C GLY A 615 2.83 -16.23 -5.15
N TYR A 616 2.41 -15.00 -4.85
CA TYR A 616 1.01 -14.63 -4.77
C TYR A 616 0.28 -14.79 -6.11
N HIS A 617 0.98 -14.59 -7.23
CA HIS A 617 0.42 -14.83 -8.58
C HIS A 617 -0.11 -16.27 -8.78
N ARG A 618 0.44 -17.28 -8.08
CA ARG A 618 -0.05 -18.68 -8.13
C ARG A 618 -1.46 -18.86 -7.57
N ARG A 619 -1.92 -17.89 -6.78
CA ARG A 619 -3.25 -17.88 -6.18
C ARG A 619 -4.28 -17.31 -7.15
N LEU A 620 -3.87 -16.73 -8.29
CA LEU A 620 -4.74 -16.07 -9.25
C LEU A 620 -4.82 -16.85 -10.57
N PRO A 621 -5.96 -16.82 -11.28
CA PRO A 621 -6.06 -17.40 -12.61
C PRO A 621 -5.28 -16.54 -13.61
N MET A 622 -4.77 -17.19 -14.67
CA MET A 622 -4.30 -16.52 -15.88
C MET A 622 -5.44 -15.76 -16.57
N ARG A 623 -5.11 -14.89 -17.54
CA ARG A 623 -6.05 -13.99 -18.21
C ARG A 623 -7.12 -14.76 -18.99
N ASP A 624 -6.79 -15.95 -19.47
CA ASP A 624 -7.71 -16.88 -20.11
C ASP A 624 -8.58 -17.68 -19.13
N GLY A 625 -8.39 -17.49 -17.82
CA GLY A 625 -9.11 -18.15 -16.74
C GLY A 625 -8.50 -19.47 -16.28
N THR A 626 -7.40 -19.94 -16.89
CA THR A 626 -6.74 -21.18 -16.49
C THR A 626 -5.80 -20.98 -15.29
N PRO A 627 -5.46 -22.03 -14.52
CA PRO A 627 -4.56 -21.89 -13.37
C PRO A 627 -3.11 -21.60 -13.79
N PHE A 628 -2.41 -20.74 -13.04
CA PHE A 628 -0.98 -20.49 -13.22
C PHE A 628 -0.15 -21.63 -12.57
N THR A 629 0.28 -22.61 -13.36
CA THR A 629 0.95 -23.85 -12.85
C THR A 629 2.45 -23.92 -13.08
N GLN A 630 2.99 -23.18 -14.04
CA GLN A 630 4.39 -23.21 -14.44
C GLN A 630 5.24 -22.23 -13.63
N ASP A 631 6.39 -22.66 -13.09
CA ASP A 631 7.39 -21.74 -12.52
C ASP A 631 8.22 -21.12 -13.65
N TYR A 632 8.61 -19.85 -13.49
CA TYR A 632 9.51 -19.16 -14.41
C TYR A 632 10.69 -18.56 -13.66
N GLY A 633 11.87 -18.60 -14.27
CA GLY A 633 13.04 -17.87 -13.79
C GLY A 633 13.47 -16.79 -14.76
N SER A 634 14.02 -15.71 -14.22
CA SER A 634 14.56 -14.59 -15.00
C SER A 634 15.89 -14.08 -14.46
N LEU A 635 16.85 -13.91 -15.37
CA LEU A 635 18.14 -13.31 -15.07
C LEU A 635 18.11 -11.84 -15.48
N TRP A 636 18.65 -10.97 -14.62
CA TRP A 636 18.74 -9.53 -14.87
C TRP A 636 20.17 -9.04 -14.72
N GLN A 637 20.61 -8.22 -15.67
CA GLN A 637 21.88 -7.53 -15.57
C GLN A 637 21.68 -6.19 -14.87
N ILE A 638 22.59 -5.86 -13.97
CA ILE A 638 22.58 -4.61 -13.21
C ILE A 638 23.66 -3.69 -13.78
N HIS A 639 23.25 -2.47 -14.09
CA HIS A 639 24.09 -1.43 -14.66
C HIS A 639 24.24 -0.26 -13.69
N THR A 640 25.29 0.52 -13.92
CA THR A 640 25.48 1.83 -13.27
C THR A 640 25.35 2.95 -14.29
N ASP A 641 24.78 4.08 -13.88
CA ASP A 641 24.77 5.31 -14.68
C ASP A 641 26.10 6.09 -14.65
N GLY A 642 27.13 5.55 -13.96
CA GLY A 642 28.42 6.19 -13.76
C GLY A 642 28.43 7.31 -12.71
N LYS A 643 27.30 7.54 -12.02
CA LYS A 643 27.09 8.53 -10.96
C LYS A 643 26.57 7.89 -9.66
N GLU A 644 26.92 6.63 -9.44
CA GLU A 644 26.50 5.83 -8.27
C GLU A 644 24.99 5.49 -8.26
N GLY A 645 24.29 5.71 -9.37
CA GLY A 645 22.95 5.22 -9.62
C GLY A 645 22.96 3.82 -10.22
N TYR A 646 22.02 2.97 -9.80
CA TYR A 646 21.86 1.61 -10.32
C TYR A 646 20.47 1.39 -10.93
N TRP A 647 20.44 0.59 -12.00
CA TRP A 647 19.22 0.09 -12.64
C TRP A 647 19.49 -1.30 -13.24
N SER A 648 18.46 -2.10 -13.46
CA SER A 648 18.55 -3.42 -14.08
C SER A 648 17.71 -3.54 -15.35
N GLU A 649 18.10 -4.45 -16.24
CA GLU A 649 17.31 -4.91 -17.39
C GLU A 649 17.33 -6.44 -17.47
N PRO A 650 16.26 -7.06 -18.00
CA PRO A 650 16.20 -8.51 -18.08
C PRO A 650 17.08 -9.01 -19.22
N VAL A 651 17.85 -10.06 -18.93
CA VAL A 651 18.67 -10.78 -19.93
C VAL A 651 17.80 -11.80 -20.65
N HIS A 652 17.11 -12.66 -19.89
CA HIS A 652 16.21 -13.68 -20.43
C HIS A 652 15.24 -14.22 -19.37
N PHE A 653 14.15 -14.82 -19.84
CA PHE A 653 13.17 -15.57 -19.06
C PHE A 653 13.14 -17.03 -19.53
N TYR A 654 12.81 -17.98 -18.67
CA TYR A 654 12.56 -19.37 -19.07
C TYR A 654 11.61 -20.10 -18.11
N PRO A 655 10.82 -21.07 -18.62
CA PRO A 655 10.03 -21.95 -17.78
C PRO A 655 10.90 -23.01 -17.12
N TYR A 656 10.74 -23.25 -15.82
CA TYR A 656 11.38 -24.38 -15.15
C TYR A 656 11.03 -25.71 -15.83
N GLN A 657 12.05 -26.54 -16.05
CA GLN A 657 11.92 -27.92 -16.51
C GLN A 657 12.19 -28.86 -15.34
N PRO A 658 11.65 -30.09 -15.36
CA PRO A 658 12.04 -31.11 -14.39
C PRO A 658 13.56 -31.33 -14.38
N ILE A 659 14.15 -31.20 -13.19
CA ILE A 659 15.58 -31.34 -12.95
C ILE A 659 15.81 -32.70 -12.29
N THR A 660 16.64 -33.54 -12.89
CA THR A 660 17.15 -34.74 -12.24
C THR A 660 18.43 -34.42 -11.47
N THR A 661 18.45 -34.76 -10.19
CA THR A 661 19.60 -34.60 -9.31
C THR A 661 20.68 -35.66 -9.58
N PRO A 662 21.91 -35.49 -9.08
CA PRO A 662 22.95 -36.52 -9.14
C PRO A 662 22.57 -37.82 -8.42
N ALA A 663 21.68 -37.74 -7.42
CA ALA A 663 21.11 -38.87 -6.72
C ALA A 663 19.98 -39.58 -7.51
N ASN A 664 19.67 -39.10 -8.73
CA ASN A 664 18.63 -39.60 -9.62
C ASN A 664 17.19 -39.34 -9.12
N ASP A 665 17.02 -38.36 -8.23
CA ASP A 665 15.72 -37.81 -7.84
C ASP A 665 15.25 -36.76 -8.84
N THR A 666 13.94 -36.50 -8.94
CA THR A 666 13.38 -35.50 -9.85
C THR A 666 12.72 -34.36 -9.09
N ILE A 667 13.14 -33.13 -9.38
CA ILE A 667 12.56 -31.88 -8.90
C ILE A 667 11.72 -31.31 -10.04
N ALA A 668 10.41 -31.15 -9.84
CA ALA A 668 9.47 -30.82 -10.92
C ALA A 668 9.43 -29.33 -11.31
N GLY A 669 9.94 -28.43 -10.47
CA GLY A 669 9.86 -26.99 -10.65
C GLY A 669 10.98 -26.25 -9.91
N PHE A 670 10.68 -25.05 -9.43
CA PHE A 670 11.60 -24.29 -8.59
C PHE A 670 11.95 -25.04 -7.31
N ASP A 671 13.22 -24.98 -6.95
CA ASP A 671 13.77 -25.37 -5.65
C ASP A 671 15.12 -24.65 -5.49
N PHE A 672 15.64 -24.51 -4.27
CA PHE A 672 16.93 -23.85 -3.97
C PHE A 672 18.14 -24.73 -4.33
N VAL A 673 18.18 -25.22 -5.58
CA VAL A 673 19.20 -26.15 -6.10
C VAL A 673 20.10 -25.50 -7.16
N ASN A 674 20.97 -26.25 -7.85
CA ASN A 674 21.63 -25.72 -9.05
C ASN A 674 20.83 -26.13 -10.29
N VAL A 675 20.62 -25.18 -11.20
CA VAL A 675 19.95 -25.46 -12.48
C VAL A 675 20.99 -25.75 -13.55
N PRO A 676 20.92 -26.89 -14.28
CA PRO A 676 21.78 -27.15 -15.41
C PRO A 676 21.28 -26.36 -16.64
N HIS A 677 21.63 -25.08 -16.72
CA HIS A 677 21.27 -24.21 -17.83
C HIS A 677 21.76 -24.74 -19.18
N THR A 678 21.09 -24.34 -20.27
CA THR A 678 21.42 -24.73 -21.65
C THR A 678 21.47 -23.54 -22.61
N TYR A 679 21.76 -22.33 -22.11
CA TYR A 679 21.97 -21.15 -22.96
C TYR A 679 23.33 -21.21 -23.65
N GLU A 680 23.51 -20.43 -24.71
CA GLU A 680 24.77 -20.36 -25.44
C GLU A 680 25.90 -19.82 -24.55
N GLY A 681 27.02 -20.54 -24.47
CA GLY A 681 28.20 -20.12 -23.71
C GLY A 681 28.26 -20.56 -22.23
N GLU A 682 27.29 -21.34 -21.76
CA GLU A 682 27.30 -21.93 -20.41
C GLU A 682 28.51 -22.85 -20.17
N SER A 683 28.94 -23.00 -18.91
CA SER A 683 30.18 -23.71 -18.55
C SER A 683 30.13 -25.23 -18.69
N GLY A 684 28.95 -25.83 -18.52
CA GLY A 684 28.76 -27.25 -18.29
C GLY A 684 29.11 -27.72 -16.88
N ASP A 685 29.52 -26.84 -15.96
CA ASP A 685 29.98 -27.23 -14.61
C ASP A 685 28.87 -27.94 -13.83
N VAL A 686 27.66 -27.35 -13.79
CA VAL A 686 26.51 -27.94 -13.08
C VAL A 686 26.15 -29.32 -13.65
N ARG A 687 26.21 -29.50 -14.98
CA ARG A 687 25.98 -30.80 -15.62
C ARG A 687 27.10 -31.79 -15.33
N SER A 688 28.35 -31.33 -15.22
CA SER A 688 29.49 -32.17 -14.86
C SER A 688 29.35 -32.78 -13.46
N TRP A 689 28.57 -32.13 -12.57
CA TRP A 689 28.23 -32.66 -11.25
C TRP A 689 27.07 -33.67 -11.26
N GLY A 690 26.51 -33.99 -12.42
CA GLY A 690 25.46 -35.00 -12.59
C GLY A 690 24.03 -34.47 -12.63
N TRP A 691 23.84 -33.15 -12.53
CA TRP A 691 22.53 -32.52 -12.72
C TRP A 691 22.14 -32.53 -14.19
N ARG A 692 20.89 -32.87 -14.48
CA ARG A 692 20.39 -32.93 -15.86
C ARG A 692 18.94 -32.50 -15.93
N THR A 693 18.50 -32.06 -17.09
CA THR A 693 17.08 -31.86 -17.40
C THR A 693 16.67 -32.85 -18.49
N GLU A 694 15.39 -33.24 -18.49
CA GLU A 694 14.86 -34.12 -19.54
C GLU A 694 14.76 -33.40 -20.89
N LYS A 695 14.57 -32.07 -20.86
CA LYS A 695 14.42 -31.20 -22.03
C LYS A 695 15.28 -29.95 -21.87
N PRO A 696 15.84 -29.40 -22.96
CA PRO A 696 16.47 -28.09 -22.94
C PRO A 696 15.49 -27.00 -22.49
N TYR A 697 16.01 -25.97 -21.84
CA TYR A 697 15.23 -24.78 -21.48
C TYR A 697 14.89 -23.96 -22.73
N GLU A 698 13.66 -23.46 -22.79
CA GLU A 698 13.22 -22.50 -23.79
C GLU A 698 13.49 -21.08 -23.28
N TYR A 699 14.70 -20.57 -23.53
CA TYR A 699 15.04 -19.19 -23.20
C TYR A 699 14.30 -18.22 -24.12
N ARG A 700 13.64 -17.24 -23.51
CA ARG A 700 12.90 -16.20 -24.19
C ARG A 700 13.56 -14.86 -23.94
N THR A 701 13.76 -14.11 -25.02
CA THR A 701 14.06 -12.67 -24.92
C THR A 701 12.82 -11.97 -24.36
N HIS A 702 13.04 -10.94 -23.55
CA HIS A 702 11.97 -10.11 -23.00
C HIS A 702 11.00 -9.64 -24.10
N SER A 703 9.70 -9.62 -23.84
CA SER A 703 8.69 -9.10 -24.79
C SER A 703 8.82 -7.59 -25.01
N GLN A 704 9.36 -6.88 -24.01
CA GLN A 704 9.59 -5.44 -24.02
C GLN A 704 10.93 -5.10 -23.39
N GLN A 705 11.59 -4.07 -23.92
CA GLN A 705 12.74 -3.47 -23.24
C GLN A 705 12.25 -2.77 -21.97
N MET A 706 12.96 -2.96 -20.86
CA MET A 706 12.60 -2.34 -19.58
C MET A 706 13.82 -2.02 -18.74
N ARG A 707 13.72 -0.98 -17.91
CA ARG A 707 14.75 -0.56 -16.97
C ARG A 707 14.16 -0.32 -15.60
N VAL A 708 14.56 -1.15 -14.64
CA VAL A 708 14.06 -1.06 -13.26
C VAL A 708 15.11 -0.36 -12.40
N PRO A 709 14.84 0.83 -11.83
CA PRO A 709 15.72 1.44 -10.84
C PRO A 709 15.91 0.50 -9.66
N LEU A 710 17.14 0.32 -9.20
CA LEU A 710 17.38 -0.52 -8.02
C LEU A 710 16.86 0.16 -6.75
N PHE A 711 16.65 -0.60 -5.69
CA PHE A 711 16.40 -0.07 -4.34
C PHE A 711 16.94 -1.07 -3.31
N PRO A 712 18.28 -1.16 -3.15
CA PRO A 712 18.87 -2.27 -2.43
C PRO A 712 18.52 -2.30 -0.94
N HIS A 713 18.24 -3.48 -0.42
CA HIS A 713 17.91 -3.77 0.98
C HIS A 713 18.22 -5.23 1.31
N PHE A 714 18.30 -5.54 2.60
CA PHE A 714 18.32 -6.93 3.07
C PHE A 714 16.88 -7.34 3.39
N GLY A 715 16.40 -8.44 2.82
CA GLY A 715 15.10 -9.04 3.14
C GLY A 715 15.10 -9.70 4.52
N CYS A 716 16.17 -10.46 4.79
CA CYS A 716 16.37 -11.23 6.00
C CYS A 716 17.44 -10.63 6.92
N LEU A 717 17.01 -10.13 8.09
CA LEU A 717 17.92 -9.67 9.13
C LEU A 717 17.26 -9.66 10.50
N GLY A 718 18.05 -9.93 11.53
CA GLY A 718 17.50 -10.06 12.86
C GLY A 718 18.44 -10.68 13.86
N VAL A 719 17.87 -11.00 15.01
CA VAL A 719 18.53 -11.59 16.18
C VAL A 719 17.87 -12.94 16.50
N ALA A 720 18.56 -13.81 17.24
CA ALA A 720 18.00 -15.10 17.60
C ALA A 720 16.82 -14.97 18.59
N SER A 721 15.80 -15.81 18.38
CA SER A 721 14.62 -15.93 19.25
C SER A 721 14.96 -16.67 20.55
N SER A 722 14.19 -16.41 21.60
CA SER A 722 14.19 -17.20 22.85
C SER A 722 13.21 -18.39 22.82
N VAL A 723 12.28 -18.40 21.86
CA VAL A 723 11.26 -19.44 21.69
C VAL A 723 11.56 -20.23 20.42
N TYR A 724 11.55 -21.55 20.51
CA TYR A 724 11.83 -22.50 19.43
C TYR A 724 10.73 -23.57 19.33
N PRO A 725 10.62 -24.29 18.20
CA PRO A 725 9.75 -25.45 18.09
C PRO A 725 10.05 -26.53 19.15
N GLU A 726 9.03 -27.25 19.59
CA GLU A 726 9.19 -28.29 20.61
C GLU A 726 10.14 -29.42 20.14
N GLY A 727 11.30 -29.52 20.79
CA GLY A 727 12.30 -30.55 20.49
C GLY A 727 13.20 -30.23 19.30
N ASP A 728 13.15 -29.03 18.74
CA ASP A 728 14.04 -28.55 17.67
C ASP A 728 14.53 -27.14 18.01
N ASN A 729 15.84 -26.88 17.90
CA ASN A 729 16.45 -25.58 18.17
C ASN A 729 16.69 -24.76 16.90
N ARG A 730 15.93 -25.05 15.83
CA ARG A 730 16.04 -24.40 14.52
C ARG A 730 14.70 -23.81 14.11
N ILE A 731 14.73 -22.62 13.55
CA ILE A 731 13.56 -21.92 13.01
C ILE A 731 13.86 -21.54 11.57
N SER A 732 12.99 -21.87 10.61
CA SER A 732 13.18 -21.45 9.21
C SER A 732 13.38 -19.94 9.10
N THR A 733 14.28 -19.50 8.22
CA THR A 733 14.47 -18.08 7.92
C THR A 733 13.38 -17.50 7.01
N ILE A 734 12.45 -18.31 6.48
CA ILE A 734 11.39 -17.83 5.60
C ILE A 734 10.43 -16.89 6.35
N PRO A 735 9.75 -17.28 7.44
CA PRO A 735 8.76 -16.38 8.00
C PRO A 735 9.40 -15.26 8.84
N PRO A 736 8.91 -14.01 8.76
CA PRO A 736 9.27 -12.97 9.72
C PRO A 736 8.74 -13.31 11.12
N ILE A 737 9.49 -12.87 12.14
CA ILE A 737 9.27 -13.21 13.54
C ILE A 737 9.32 -11.95 14.39
N GLY A 738 8.14 -11.37 14.64
CA GLY A 738 7.90 -10.34 15.66
C GLY A 738 9.01 -9.29 15.76
N GLN A 739 9.46 -9.06 16.98
CA GLN A 739 10.48 -8.06 17.29
C GLN A 739 11.91 -8.47 16.92
N VAL A 740 12.14 -9.76 16.64
CA VAL A 740 13.49 -10.27 16.42
C VAL A 740 13.92 -10.13 14.96
N GLY A 741 12.99 -9.83 14.04
CA GLY A 741 13.27 -9.59 12.61
C GLY A 741 12.96 -10.83 11.76
N SER A 742 13.98 -11.41 11.13
CA SER A 742 13.88 -12.45 10.10
C SER A 742 13.52 -11.87 8.71
N ASN A 743 12.84 -12.62 7.83
CA ASN A 743 12.46 -12.17 6.46
C ASN A 743 11.31 -11.18 6.49
N VAL A 744 11.63 -9.90 6.65
CA VAL A 744 10.58 -8.86 6.67
C VAL A 744 10.24 -8.41 5.26
N ASP A 745 11.21 -8.51 4.34
CA ASP A 745 11.13 -8.14 2.93
C ASP A 745 10.48 -6.76 2.76
N GLU A 746 10.96 -5.85 3.60
CA GLU A 746 10.56 -4.46 3.57
C GLU A 746 11.56 -3.68 2.75
N ARG A 747 11.18 -3.38 1.50
CA ARG A 747 12.01 -2.59 0.60
C ARG A 747 12.51 -1.29 1.21
N LEU A 748 11.74 -0.67 2.11
CA LEU A 748 12.12 0.56 2.80
C LEU A 748 13.21 0.37 3.88
N PHE A 749 13.64 -0.86 4.18
CA PHE A 749 14.85 -1.17 4.96
C PHE A 749 16.10 -1.00 4.09
N THR A 750 16.23 0.20 3.53
CA THR A 750 17.35 0.58 2.67
C THR A 750 18.29 1.52 3.42
N ARG A 751 19.31 2.02 2.73
CA ARG A 751 20.26 3.00 3.23
C ARG A 751 19.62 4.19 3.98
N ASP A 752 20.34 4.69 5.00
CA ASP A 752 19.94 5.79 5.88
C ASP A 752 18.65 5.48 6.68
N THR A 753 18.35 4.19 6.89
CA THR A 753 17.36 3.70 7.84
C THR A 753 18.02 2.98 9.02
N SER A 754 17.39 3.08 10.19
CA SER A 754 17.79 2.42 11.43
C SER A 754 16.74 1.39 11.80
N LEU A 755 17.16 0.15 12.03
CA LEU A 755 16.29 -0.98 12.39
C LEU A 755 16.45 -1.30 13.87
N PHE A 756 15.37 -1.75 14.51
CA PHE A 756 15.34 -2.02 15.94
C PHE A 756 14.86 -3.43 16.23
N PHE A 757 15.74 -4.25 16.83
CA PHE A 757 15.46 -5.63 17.18
C PHE A 757 15.46 -5.82 18.69
N ARG A 758 14.48 -6.54 19.23
CA ARG A 758 14.47 -6.92 20.65
C ARG A 758 15.45 -8.04 20.88
N VAL A 759 16.40 -7.83 21.78
CA VAL A 759 17.32 -8.88 22.21
C VAL A 759 16.54 -9.87 23.07
N GLU A 760 16.49 -11.13 22.68
CA GLU A 760 15.84 -12.20 23.45
C GLU A 760 16.83 -13.20 24.05
N VAL A 761 18.03 -13.30 23.49
CA VAL A 761 19.12 -14.16 23.99
C VAL A 761 20.39 -13.34 24.24
N PRO A 762 21.26 -13.75 25.19
CA PRO A 762 22.53 -13.09 25.42
C PRO A 762 23.36 -12.95 24.14
N GLY A 763 23.91 -11.75 23.93
CA GLY A 763 24.70 -11.46 22.74
C GLY A 763 23.88 -11.23 21.47
N ALA A 764 22.54 -11.33 21.52
CA ALA A 764 21.60 -11.18 20.41
C ALA A 764 21.74 -12.18 19.24
N LEU A 765 22.96 -12.60 18.88
CA LEU A 765 23.27 -13.50 17.77
C LEU A 765 22.72 -12.98 16.43
N PHE A 766 23.11 -11.75 16.09
CA PHE A 766 22.61 -11.07 14.89
C PHE A 766 23.08 -11.78 13.61
N SER A 767 22.20 -11.97 12.63
CA SER A 767 22.57 -12.43 11.28
C SER A 767 21.87 -11.58 10.21
N VAL A 768 22.45 -11.55 9.00
CA VAL A 768 21.92 -10.79 7.86
C VAL A 768 22.18 -11.55 6.56
N GLY A 769 21.21 -11.57 5.67
CA GLY A 769 21.26 -12.29 4.40
C GLY A 769 20.25 -11.73 3.40
N ASP A 770 19.90 -12.55 2.42
CA ASP A 770 18.77 -12.31 1.52
C ASP A 770 18.81 -10.91 0.87
N GLY A 771 19.83 -10.72 0.04
CA GLY A 771 20.07 -9.42 -0.55
C GLY A 771 19.10 -9.16 -1.69
N HIS A 772 18.32 -8.09 -1.60
CA HIS A 772 17.47 -7.65 -2.70
C HIS A 772 18.07 -6.41 -3.34
N CYS A 773 18.31 -6.48 -4.65
CA CYS A 773 18.73 -5.34 -5.44
C CYS A 773 17.57 -4.39 -5.71
N VAL A 774 16.35 -4.93 -5.85
CA VAL A 774 15.09 -4.18 -5.88
C VAL A 774 13.95 -5.12 -5.50
N GLN A 775 12.90 -4.56 -4.92
CA GLN A 775 11.64 -5.24 -4.70
C GLN A 775 10.52 -4.20 -4.85
N GLY A 776 9.48 -4.60 -5.56
CA GLY A 776 8.18 -3.97 -5.59
C GLY A 776 7.47 -4.15 -4.24
N VAL A 777 6.27 -3.62 -4.14
CA VAL A 777 5.51 -3.76 -2.90
C VAL A 777 4.81 -5.12 -2.90
N GLY A 778 5.05 -5.94 -1.88
CA GLY A 778 4.38 -7.23 -1.72
C GLY A 778 5.16 -8.45 -2.21
N GLU A 779 6.29 -8.28 -2.92
CA GLU A 779 7.15 -9.39 -3.38
C GLU A 779 6.36 -10.49 -4.12
N LEU A 780 5.60 -10.06 -5.11
CA LEU A 780 4.42 -10.77 -5.57
C LEU A 780 4.71 -12.10 -6.28
N ASP A 781 5.85 -12.24 -6.93
CA ASP A 781 6.25 -13.45 -7.66
C ASP A 781 6.82 -14.53 -6.74
N GLY A 782 7.10 -14.18 -5.48
CA GLY A 782 7.76 -15.04 -4.48
C GLY A 782 9.16 -14.57 -4.11
N THR A 783 9.75 -13.64 -4.87
CA THR A 783 11.14 -13.19 -4.71
C THR A 783 11.30 -11.70 -5.03
N GLY A 784 12.30 -11.04 -4.45
CA GLY A 784 12.81 -9.77 -4.97
C GLY A 784 13.66 -9.99 -6.23
N LEU A 785 14.36 -8.92 -6.67
CA LEU A 785 15.54 -9.11 -7.50
C LEU A 785 16.69 -9.53 -6.60
N GLU A 786 16.77 -10.82 -6.39
CA GLU A 786 17.69 -11.50 -5.50
C GLU A 786 19.12 -11.36 -6.01
N CYS A 787 19.99 -10.80 -5.17
CA CYS A 787 21.36 -10.51 -5.51
C CYS A 787 22.26 -10.52 -4.27
N SER A 788 23.54 -10.81 -4.48
CA SER A 788 24.53 -10.68 -3.41
C SER A 788 24.77 -9.19 -3.11
N LEU A 789 24.83 -8.80 -1.83
CA LEU A 789 25.05 -7.40 -1.42
C LEU A 789 26.34 -7.22 -0.62
N ASP A 790 26.95 -6.05 -0.74
CA ASP A 790 28.01 -5.54 0.11
C ASP A 790 27.46 -4.35 0.90
N GLY A 791 27.19 -4.59 2.18
CA GLY A 791 26.55 -3.64 3.10
C GLY A 791 27.51 -3.10 4.15
N THR A 792 27.22 -1.89 4.64
CA THR A 792 27.87 -1.30 5.81
C THR A 792 26.82 -1.02 6.88
N LEU A 793 27.00 -1.62 8.05
CA LEU A 793 26.10 -1.56 9.18
C LEU A 793 26.76 -0.84 10.36
N ARG A 794 26.02 -0.03 11.12
CA ARG A 794 26.45 0.45 12.44
C ARG A 794 25.57 -0.15 13.52
N PHE A 795 26.18 -0.68 14.56
CA PHE A 795 25.45 -1.28 15.69
C PHE A 795 25.40 -0.32 16.86
N ASN A 796 24.26 -0.17 17.51
CA ASN A 796 24.13 0.53 18.78
C ASN A 796 23.24 -0.30 19.71
N LEU A 797 23.66 -0.45 20.96
CA LEU A 797 22.89 -1.14 21.98
C LEU A 797 22.17 -0.13 22.88
N ILE A 798 20.85 -0.26 22.99
CA ILE A 798 20.00 0.54 23.87
C ILE A 798 19.59 -0.33 25.04
N LYS A 799 20.18 -0.07 26.20
CA LYS A 799 19.96 -0.88 27.41
C LYS A 799 18.57 -0.68 27.97
N GLN A 800 17.92 -1.76 28.40
CA GLN A 800 16.66 -1.68 29.12
C GLN A 800 16.80 -0.79 30.37
N GLY A 801 15.82 0.09 30.60
CA GLY A 801 15.85 1.05 31.72
C GLY A 801 16.81 2.23 31.54
N SER A 802 17.57 2.30 30.44
CA SER A 802 18.37 3.48 30.10
C SER A 802 17.47 4.63 29.64
N ARG A 803 18.01 5.86 29.66
CA ARG A 803 17.30 7.06 29.15
C ARG A 803 16.90 6.94 27.68
N GLY A 804 17.62 6.14 26.88
CA GLY A 804 17.31 5.92 25.46
C GLY A 804 16.20 4.90 25.22
N TYR A 805 15.83 4.11 26.24
CA TYR A 805 14.75 3.14 26.17
C TYR A 805 13.43 3.83 26.51
N ASP A 806 12.75 4.37 25.50
CA ASP A 806 11.45 5.02 25.68
C ASP A 806 10.26 4.04 25.55
N GLY A 807 9.05 4.52 25.84
CA GLY A 807 7.85 3.69 25.81
C GLY A 807 7.50 3.16 24.43
N GLY A 808 8.04 3.72 23.34
CA GLY A 808 7.85 3.18 22.00
C GLY A 808 8.54 1.83 21.80
N PHE A 809 9.69 1.61 22.45
CA PHE A 809 10.36 0.31 22.45
C PHE A 809 9.70 -0.69 23.41
N ALA A 810 9.18 -0.20 24.54
CA ALA A 810 8.47 -1.04 25.50
C ALA A 810 7.21 -1.69 24.90
N THR A 811 6.50 -0.96 24.03
CA THR A 811 5.24 -1.40 23.41
C THR A 811 5.40 -2.02 22.02
N LEU A 812 6.63 -2.20 21.56
CA LEU A 812 6.92 -2.75 20.25
C LEU A 812 6.68 -4.28 20.28
N GLU A 813 5.90 -4.81 19.33
CA GLU A 813 5.61 -6.26 19.21
C GLU A 813 5.99 -6.84 17.83
N ALA A 814 6.38 -5.99 16.88
CA ALA A 814 6.69 -6.36 15.50
C ALA A 814 7.95 -5.60 14.99
N PRO A 815 8.44 -5.89 13.77
CA PRO A 815 9.59 -5.19 13.20
C PRO A 815 9.38 -3.67 13.12
N MET A 816 10.45 -2.91 13.34
CA MET A 816 10.41 -1.46 13.33
C MET A 816 11.65 -0.88 12.65
N ALA A 817 11.42 0.16 11.86
CA ALA A 817 12.47 1.01 11.33
C ALA A 817 12.20 2.50 11.51
N GLU A 818 13.26 3.29 11.42
CA GLU A 818 13.22 4.75 11.45
C GLU A 818 14.09 5.31 10.33
N SER A 819 13.55 6.22 9.52
CA SER A 819 14.32 7.04 8.58
C SER A 819 14.43 8.47 9.11
N LYS A 820 15.07 9.38 8.38
CA LYS A 820 15.05 10.81 8.72
C LYS A 820 13.63 11.39 8.74
N GLU A 821 12.72 10.87 7.92
CA GLU A 821 11.42 11.48 7.63
C GLU A 821 10.24 10.76 8.26
N TYR A 822 10.37 9.47 8.55
CA TYR A 822 9.25 8.64 9.00
C TYR A 822 9.68 7.52 9.95
N TYR A 823 8.71 7.01 10.71
CA TYR A 823 8.77 5.70 11.34
C TYR A 823 8.10 4.68 10.42
N LEU A 824 8.61 3.45 10.40
CA LEU A 824 7.95 2.28 9.82
C LEU A 824 7.61 1.33 10.96
N ILE A 825 6.31 1.15 11.19
CA ILE A 825 5.82 0.19 12.17
C ILE A 825 5.13 -0.94 11.39
N THR A 826 5.70 -2.14 11.47
CA THR A 826 5.18 -3.31 10.77
C THR A 826 4.15 -4.05 11.63
N GLY A 827 3.24 -4.77 11.01
CA GLY A 827 2.45 -5.83 11.63
C GLY A 827 2.43 -7.04 10.73
N LEU A 828 2.49 -8.22 11.34
CA LEU A 828 2.49 -9.51 10.63
C LEU A 828 1.15 -10.20 10.83
N SER A 829 0.85 -11.21 10.00
CA SER A 829 -0.38 -12.01 10.13
C SER A 829 -0.52 -12.56 11.55
N ILE A 830 0.60 -13.05 12.12
CA ILE A 830 0.79 -13.25 13.56
C ILE A 830 2.14 -12.65 13.94
N ASP A 831 2.15 -11.57 14.75
CA ASP A 831 3.38 -10.86 15.10
C ASP A 831 4.47 -11.81 15.61
N ASN A 832 4.22 -12.59 16.66
CA ASN A 832 5.15 -13.65 17.08
C ASN A 832 4.49 -15.03 16.99
N PHE A 833 4.57 -15.66 15.81
CA PHE A 833 3.92 -16.94 15.56
C PHE A 833 4.47 -18.09 16.42
N LEU A 834 5.76 -18.04 16.79
CA LEU A 834 6.38 -19.06 17.65
C LEU A 834 5.73 -19.07 19.03
N THR A 835 5.66 -17.90 19.66
CA THR A 835 5.01 -17.74 20.98
C THR A 835 3.53 -18.07 20.90
N TYR A 836 2.85 -17.58 19.86
CA TYR A 836 1.43 -17.85 19.65
C TYR A 836 1.15 -19.36 19.59
N PHE A 837 1.80 -20.11 18.70
CA PHE A 837 1.51 -21.52 18.53
C PHE A 837 1.98 -22.39 19.71
N ALA A 838 3.07 -22.01 20.40
CA ALA A 838 3.47 -22.65 21.64
C ALA A 838 2.35 -22.56 22.71
N GLN A 839 1.73 -21.39 22.86
CA GLN A 839 0.64 -21.18 23.83
C GLN A 839 -0.68 -21.88 23.44
N HIS A 840 -0.84 -22.25 22.16
CA HIS A 840 -2.05 -22.86 21.62
C HIS A 840 -1.89 -24.38 21.34
N GLY A 841 -0.84 -25.02 21.87
CA GLY A 841 -0.63 -26.46 21.73
C GLY A 841 -0.21 -26.92 20.32
N GLN A 842 0.32 -25.99 19.51
CA GLN A 842 0.85 -26.23 18.16
C GLN A 842 2.35 -25.91 18.07
N GLY A 843 3.05 -25.91 19.21
CA GLY A 843 4.48 -25.55 19.33
C GLY A 843 5.44 -26.50 18.63
N LYS A 844 5.02 -27.72 18.26
CA LYS A 844 5.86 -28.70 17.55
C LYS A 844 6.18 -28.30 16.10
N ASP A 845 5.21 -27.76 15.38
CA ASP A 845 5.36 -27.34 13.97
C ASP A 845 4.66 -25.98 13.76
N PRO A 846 5.25 -24.89 14.31
CA PRO A 846 4.64 -23.58 14.25
C PRO A 846 4.65 -22.99 12.83
N VAL A 847 5.64 -23.34 11.99
CA VAL A 847 5.72 -22.88 10.59
C VAL A 847 4.63 -23.54 9.76
N GLY A 848 4.43 -24.87 9.88
CA GLY A 848 3.34 -25.56 9.19
C GLY A 848 1.95 -25.14 9.68
N ALA A 849 1.80 -24.81 10.97
CA ALA A 849 0.58 -24.21 11.50
C ALA A 849 0.30 -22.83 10.91
N LEU A 850 1.34 -21.99 10.76
CA LEU A 850 1.25 -20.68 10.12
C LEU A 850 0.92 -20.79 8.62
N ALA A 851 1.54 -21.72 7.90
CA ALA A 851 1.27 -21.96 6.48
C ALA A 851 -0.20 -22.32 6.22
N LYS A 852 -0.77 -23.23 7.04
CA LYS A 852 -2.19 -23.57 6.96
C LYS A 852 -3.12 -22.39 7.21
N LEU A 853 -2.65 -21.39 7.95
CA LEU A 853 -3.41 -20.19 8.25
C LEU A 853 -3.37 -19.14 7.14
N THR A 854 -2.34 -19.16 6.31
CA THR A 854 -2.01 -18.10 5.35
C THR A 854 -2.07 -18.54 3.89
N ASP A 855 -2.21 -19.85 3.61
CA ASP A 855 -2.42 -20.46 2.29
C ASP A 855 -3.82 -20.15 1.71
N HIS A 856 -4.05 -18.87 1.36
CA HIS A 856 -5.23 -18.42 0.62
C HIS A 856 -5.10 -18.73 -0.87
N ARG A 857 -6.16 -19.20 -1.55
CA ARG A 857 -6.20 -19.41 -3.01
C ARG A 857 -7.48 -18.82 -3.59
N ALA A 858 -7.39 -18.03 -4.68
CA ALA A 858 -8.58 -17.42 -5.27
C ALA A 858 -9.56 -18.50 -5.77
N GLY A 859 -10.86 -18.30 -5.50
CA GLY A 859 -11.91 -19.24 -5.89
C GLY A 859 -12.05 -20.46 -4.98
N VAL A 860 -11.08 -20.73 -4.10
CA VAL A 860 -11.36 -21.44 -2.86
C VAL A 860 -12.00 -20.39 -1.98
N SER A 861 -13.28 -20.58 -1.60
CA SER A 861 -13.86 -19.75 -0.56
C SER A 861 -12.84 -19.75 0.57
N ASP A 862 -12.39 -18.58 1.00
CA ASP A 862 -11.99 -18.49 2.37
C ASP A 862 -13.10 -19.20 3.14
N GLY A 863 -12.70 -20.25 3.85
CA GLY A 863 -13.10 -20.23 5.23
C GLY A 863 -12.76 -18.83 5.71
N ALA A 864 -13.72 -17.92 5.58
CA ALA A 864 -14.09 -17.18 6.75
C ALA A 864 -14.13 -18.25 7.84
N LEU A 865 -13.02 -18.37 8.55
CA LEU A 865 -13.05 -18.83 9.90
C LEU A 865 -13.98 -17.80 10.56
N ASP A 866 -15.28 -18.13 10.53
CA ASP A 866 -16.45 -17.36 10.95
C ASP A 866 -16.93 -16.18 10.07
N GLY A 867 -17.69 -16.47 9.01
CA GLY A 867 -18.68 -15.53 8.44
C GLY A 867 -18.21 -14.10 8.09
N GLY A 868 -17.04 -13.94 7.46
CA GLY A 868 -16.50 -12.66 7.02
C GLY A 868 -15.67 -11.89 8.06
N ARG A 869 -15.33 -12.50 9.20
CA ARG A 869 -14.59 -11.83 10.30
C ARG A 869 -13.26 -12.48 10.68
N ALA A 870 -12.71 -13.39 9.87
CA ALA A 870 -11.47 -14.08 10.22
C ALA A 870 -10.30 -13.09 10.32
N VAL A 871 -9.80 -12.88 11.54
CA VAL A 871 -8.75 -11.92 11.89
C VAL A 871 -7.33 -12.43 11.55
N LYS A 872 -7.22 -13.36 10.60
CA LYS A 872 -6.00 -14.13 10.31
C LYS A 872 -5.65 -14.01 8.81
N GLY A 873 -4.39 -14.18 8.44
CA GLY A 873 -3.89 -13.86 7.08
C GLY A 873 -3.58 -12.36 6.90
N ARG A 874 -3.70 -11.81 5.67
CA ARG A 874 -3.37 -10.39 5.39
C ARG A 874 -4.25 -9.41 6.16
N SER A 875 -5.53 -9.74 6.34
CA SER A 875 -6.43 -8.99 7.23
C SER A 875 -5.92 -8.97 8.68
N GLY A 876 -5.21 -10.02 9.11
CA GLY A 876 -4.48 -10.06 10.39
C GLY A 876 -3.25 -9.14 10.41
N ALA A 877 -2.46 -9.11 9.34
CA ALA A 877 -1.31 -8.21 9.20
C ALA A 877 -1.74 -6.74 9.25
N MET A 878 -2.81 -6.37 8.54
CA MET A 878 -3.38 -5.02 8.58
C MET A 878 -3.83 -4.64 10.00
N ARG A 879 -4.52 -5.54 10.70
CA ARG A 879 -4.95 -5.32 12.09
C ARG A 879 -3.76 -5.07 13.00
N ASN A 880 -2.77 -5.97 12.98
CA ASN A 880 -1.60 -5.88 13.84
C ASN A 880 -0.78 -4.63 13.53
N THR A 881 -0.70 -4.24 12.25
CA THR A 881 -0.06 -2.98 11.83
C THR A 881 -0.71 -1.77 12.49
N TYR A 882 -2.05 -1.72 12.51
CA TYR A 882 -2.80 -0.67 13.23
C TYR A 882 -2.57 -0.71 14.75
N ILE A 883 -2.69 -1.89 15.38
CA ILE A 883 -2.49 -2.05 16.83
C ILE A 883 -1.08 -1.61 17.23
N ASN A 884 -0.06 -2.07 16.51
CA ASN A 884 1.34 -1.76 16.80
C ASN A 884 1.64 -0.28 16.59
N ALA A 885 1.14 0.33 15.53
CA ALA A 885 1.32 1.77 15.27
C ALA A 885 0.64 2.62 16.35
N LYS A 886 -0.58 2.24 16.78
CA LYS A 886 -1.32 2.90 17.87
C LYS A 886 -0.55 2.80 19.19
N LYS A 887 -0.17 1.59 19.60
CA LYS A 887 0.65 1.30 20.80
C LYS A 887 1.97 2.07 20.78
N PHE A 888 2.63 2.17 19.62
CA PHE A 888 3.87 2.91 19.45
C PHE A 888 3.69 4.40 19.71
N LEU A 889 2.68 5.04 19.09
CA LEU A 889 2.41 6.46 19.28
C LEU A 889 2.04 6.80 20.73
N MET A 890 1.23 5.96 21.36
CA MET A 890 0.87 6.10 22.78
C MET A 890 2.09 5.93 23.68
N GLY A 891 2.89 4.87 23.48
CA GLY A 891 4.07 4.58 24.29
C GLY A 891 5.18 5.62 24.15
N LYS A 892 5.50 6.03 22.92
CA LYS A 892 6.62 6.93 22.63
C LYS A 892 6.30 8.39 22.89
N TYR A 893 5.11 8.83 22.51
CA TYR A 893 4.74 10.25 22.53
C TYR A 893 3.69 10.59 23.59
N GLY A 894 3.16 9.59 24.31
CA GLY A 894 2.12 9.81 25.32
C GLY A 894 0.86 10.41 24.71
N LEU A 895 0.52 10.02 23.49
CA LEU A 895 -0.77 10.34 22.88
C LEU A 895 -1.87 9.55 23.60
N SER A 896 -3.06 10.15 23.71
CA SER A 896 -4.26 9.37 24.01
C SER A 896 -4.56 8.40 22.87
N GLU A 897 -5.40 7.40 23.14
CA GLU A 897 -5.85 6.46 22.12
C GLU A 897 -6.53 7.18 20.94
N VAL A 898 -7.41 8.14 21.25
CA VAL A 898 -8.11 8.96 20.25
C VAL A 898 -7.12 9.80 19.44
N GLU A 899 -6.13 10.44 20.08
CA GLU A 899 -5.09 11.20 19.39
C GLU A 899 -4.24 10.32 18.46
N ALA A 900 -3.97 9.08 18.86
CA ALA A 900 -3.24 8.12 18.03
C ALA A 900 -4.04 7.71 16.79
N VAL A 901 -5.34 7.44 16.92
CA VAL A 901 -6.20 7.12 15.75
C VAL A 901 -6.36 8.33 14.83
N ILE A 902 -6.54 9.53 15.40
CA ILE A 902 -6.53 10.80 14.65
C ILE A 902 -5.24 10.90 13.83
N ALA A 903 -4.08 10.75 14.47
CA ALA A 903 -2.76 10.84 13.84
C ALA A 903 -2.60 9.85 12.67
N LEU A 904 -2.91 8.56 12.90
CA LEU A 904 -2.76 7.52 11.87
C LEU A 904 -3.64 7.77 10.64
N SER A 905 -4.84 8.31 10.83
CA SER A 905 -5.80 8.54 9.74
C SER A 905 -5.39 9.65 8.77
N VAL A 906 -4.63 10.66 9.22
CA VAL A 906 -4.28 11.84 8.39
C VAL A 906 -2.80 11.98 8.06
N GLY A 907 -1.89 11.20 8.66
CA GLY A 907 -0.48 11.25 8.26
C GLY A 907 0.33 10.00 8.56
N ALA A 908 -0.33 8.85 8.52
CA ALA A 908 0.34 7.58 8.29
C ALA A 908 -0.20 6.95 7.01
N ASP A 909 0.68 6.34 6.22
CA ASP A 909 0.31 5.62 5.00
C ASP A 909 0.43 4.10 5.26
N LEU A 910 -0.66 3.36 5.04
CA LEU A 910 -0.68 1.90 5.14
C LEU A 910 -0.17 1.27 3.83
N GLY A 911 0.93 0.54 3.94
CA GLY A 911 1.57 -0.20 2.84
C GLY A 911 1.64 -1.70 3.11
N ILE A 912 1.96 -2.45 2.05
CA ILE A 912 2.27 -3.88 2.12
C ILE A 912 3.80 -4.01 2.17
N SER A 913 4.33 -4.93 2.96
CA SER A 913 5.75 -5.31 2.91
C SER A 913 5.90 -6.47 1.92
N GLN A 914 5.38 -7.64 2.28
CA GLN A 914 5.37 -8.87 1.48
C GLN A 914 4.10 -9.69 1.70
N VAL A 915 3.80 -10.60 0.77
CA VAL A 915 2.70 -11.56 0.86
C VAL A 915 3.09 -13.01 0.52
N VAL A 916 4.37 -13.36 0.65
CA VAL A 916 4.92 -14.63 0.16
C VAL A 916 5.65 -15.46 1.22
N ASP A 917 6.08 -14.86 2.33
CA ASP A 917 6.93 -15.52 3.33
C ASP A 917 6.18 -16.30 4.38
N THR A 918 5.00 -16.82 4.04
CA THR A 918 4.08 -17.49 4.97
C THR A 918 3.49 -16.54 6.02
N ASN A 919 4.28 -15.79 6.79
CA ASN A 919 3.79 -14.76 7.69
C ASN A 919 3.70 -13.41 6.96
N HIS A 920 2.57 -13.11 6.30
CA HIS A 920 2.46 -11.87 5.50
C HIS A 920 2.63 -10.61 6.35
N GLY A 921 3.22 -9.56 5.77
CA GLY A 921 3.56 -8.30 6.45
C GLY A 921 2.98 -7.04 5.81
N MET A 922 2.57 -6.10 6.65
CA MET A 922 2.15 -4.74 6.27
C MET A 922 2.83 -3.71 7.17
N HIS A 923 2.88 -2.45 6.75
CA HIS A 923 3.50 -1.38 7.55
C HIS A 923 2.70 -0.08 7.53
N TYR A 924 2.82 0.69 8.61
CA TYR A 924 2.49 2.11 8.61
C TYR A 924 3.76 2.93 8.44
N LYS A 925 3.76 3.80 7.42
CA LYS A 925 4.73 4.87 7.25
C LYS A 925 4.23 6.14 7.95
N ILE A 926 4.68 6.39 9.17
CA ILE A 926 4.22 7.51 10.01
C ILE A 926 5.16 8.70 9.85
N SER A 927 4.62 9.85 9.40
CA SER A 927 5.43 11.06 9.18
C SER A 927 5.97 11.67 10.48
N LYS A 928 7.28 11.88 10.57
CA LYS A 928 7.90 12.59 11.70
C LYS A 928 7.58 14.07 11.71
N PHE A 929 7.21 14.66 10.57
CA PHE A 929 6.73 16.04 10.53
C PHE A 929 5.49 16.22 11.41
N MET A 930 4.65 15.19 11.51
CA MET A 930 3.46 15.25 12.35
C MET A 930 3.75 15.34 13.84
N LEU A 931 4.87 14.74 14.23
CA LEU A 931 5.28 14.56 15.61
C LEU A 931 6.35 15.60 16.01
N SER A 932 6.69 16.56 15.14
CA SER A 932 7.86 17.44 15.33
C SER A 932 7.73 18.35 16.54
N ASP A 933 6.54 18.90 16.77
CA ASP A 933 6.27 19.84 17.86
C ASP A 933 6.15 19.13 19.22
N LEU A 934 5.92 17.81 19.23
CA LEU A 934 5.85 16.98 20.43
C LEU A 934 7.21 16.91 21.17
N LYS A 935 8.32 17.15 20.45
CA LYS A 935 9.68 17.13 21.02
C LYS A 935 10.09 18.48 21.61
N THR A 936 9.39 19.57 21.30
CA THR A 936 9.87 20.93 21.55
C THR A 936 8.96 21.78 22.43
N LYS A 937 7.66 21.46 22.54
CA LYS A 937 6.71 22.22 23.36
C LYS A 937 6.23 21.37 24.51
N SER A 938 6.23 21.93 25.72
CA SER A 938 5.53 21.28 26.82
C SER A 938 4.01 21.32 26.57
N ALA A 939 3.29 20.24 26.92
CA ALA A 939 1.83 20.23 26.83
C ALA A 939 1.19 21.43 27.57
N ALA A 940 1.83 21.88 28.66
CA ALA A 940 1.40 23.02 29.46
C ALA A 940 1.44 24.37 28.72
N GLU A 941 2.41 24.62 27.84
CA GLU A 941 2.51 25.88 27.09
C GLU A 941 1.46 25.96 25.97
N ALA A 942 1.18 24.85 25.29
CA ALA A 942 0.11 24.77 24.30
C ALA A 942 -1.27 24.91 24.96
N GLU A 943 -1.45 24.23 26.11
CA GLU A 943 -2.67 24.28 26.92
C GLU A 943 -2.94 25.69 27.47
N THR A 944 -1.91 26.42 27.92
CA THR A 944 -2.08 27.79 28.46
C THR A 944 -2.59 28.75 27.38
N LYS A 945 -1.97 28.74 26.20
CA LYS A 945 -2.36 29.64 25.11
C LYS A 945 -3.78 29.36 24.60
N LEU A 946 -4.15 28.09 24.49
CA LEU A 946 -5.48 27.71 24.00
C LEU A 946 -6.57 27.91 25.06
N LYS A 947 -6.27 27.70 26.35
CA LYS A 947 -7.19 28.05 27.47
C LYS A 947 -7.43 29.56 27.59
N GLU A 948 -6.49 30.39 27.14
CA GLU A 948 -6.69 31.84 27.07
C GLU A 948 -7.56 32.26 25.87
N GLU A 949 -7.56 31.47 24.79
CA GLU A 949 -8.34 31.70 23.56
C GLU A 949 -9.78 31.15 23.66
N LEU A 950 -10.01 30.03 24.36
CA LEU A 950 -11.31 29.43 24.69
C LEU A 950 -11.98 30.11 25.90
#